data_AF-A0A560LD64-F1
#
_entry.id   AF-A0A560LD64-F1
#
_cell.length_a   1.000
_cell.length_b   1.000
_cell.length_c   1.000
_cell.angle_alpha   90.00
_cell.angle_beta   90.00
_cell.angle_gamma   90.00
#
_symmetry.space_group_name_H-M   'P 1'
#
loop_
_entity.id
_entity.type
_entity.pdbx_description
1 polymer ?
#
loop_
_entity_poly.entity_id
_entity_poly.type
_entity_poly.pdbx_seq_one_letter_code
_entity_poly.pdbx_strand_id
1 'polypeptide(L)'
;MKKAGAYLLALRVIVALGCCALGSASALADAGKPDDPVRVLPYPFSHIVSFAADADALRPWHGAAIHRFFNEELGLTISDSLWPQGGEGRSAFFVGPGQLNRFPSGIGSEPTFALLLREWHRGNIDHFHSWHEDSPLPFRTEIQPPHSLSAARSSLDMTASSVGLPAQPSRNVRFYFSAAPPADLSIMLHDRQGRSAIFGPGDIARGQDIQFEVGSLGWIVEVIVPVQSDGVTQIVNPMAIDRIDFIAPSCAAGCPASLTRVERDHFSRYTVLSEIPWLEAWNVRPAILTSHGGNTLVQDFGVPGQSSKFVAFDNPALVDTHEALADRKQSHAYHSDLLRKLGVLAVWSYFAADAKDLFVAPDGPEVQHGLLPLTSTYEKLYNLPRAHPPAFDTSSEDKFDASARTLLADIPEVERKELYCGPSCNVSQGNALAMLIASHLESINRGKKVKGLIYTHFGSEEGTQVFRASVEEPVTPAVRKWMRRFANYVYDFDGSIGVNRRIWSPPANTWVRYQVMHSNIASHLAIDKSAISITPWTDPVTQTTWPDMRAGTRDLHGLTVYVPDPEHASVKIGGKETQSFTRNPPDETGKTSITLVDDQVPTPIIGQVSLKDRAGIEAISGQFTDASAASPYVSLATEKSGDASAAIKPWRLDLWNTSHLQLAVRKRCSDKNAESCLGSRFKIELLMEDGGTVSIREDQPADGHLSSSAWSVPRVEKLDTWVSHTLDVAQLVWPKFIDESDDWRRPPLPIGKVKEVRVSLTNAPAGTTLDVQNFRALRPSGNGQAADGTKLIAGRVTLDGSMPVPGVQVRAATGPGHVISTATDQDGYYFFPRQPNGQIVSIRAQLGSRQCFPWQGRRIEISKDEAELDIELGQSLQLARPASGTAGLAEQACEAAPGVVAQQQ
;
A
#
# COMPACT_ATOMS: atom_id res chain seq x y z
N MET A 1 -8.89 -84.30 12.60
CA MET A 1 -9.06 -82.91 13.11
C MET A 1 -7.92 -82.09 12.52
N LYS A 2 -7.88 -81.51 11.31
CA LYS A 2 -8.77 -80.77 10.40
C LYS A 2 -9.36 -79.45 10.97
N LYS A 3 -8.80 -78.35 10.44
CA LYS A 3 -9.26 -76.94 10.37
C LYS A 3 -8.83 -75.98 11.51
N ALA A 4 -7.66 -75.38 11.35
CA ALA A 4 -7.36 -74.03 11.85
C ALA A 4 -6.34 -73.24 10.97
N GLY A 5 -5.91 -73.76 9.81
CA GLY A 5 -4.85 -73.15 9.00
C GLY A 5 -5.28 -72.35 7.76
N ALA A 6 -6.58 -72.32 7.41
CA ALA A 6 -7.05 -71.73 6.14
C ALA A 6 -7.68 -70.35 6.27
N TYR A 7 -8.03 -69.89 7.48
CA TYR A 7 -8.73 -68.60 7.68
C TYR A 7 -7.80 -67.39 7.83
N LEU A 8 -6.54 -67.57 8.24
CA LEU A 8 -5.61 -66.45 8.43
C LEU A 8 -4.94 -65.96 7.15
N LEU A 9 -4.81 -66.81 6.11
CA LEU A 9 -4.25 -66.39 4.83
C LEU A 9 -5.30 -65.67 3.96
N ALA A 10 -6.56 -66.09 4.01
CA ALA A 10 -7.65 -65.44 3.27
C ALA A 10 -7.98 -64.03 3.82
N LEU A 11 -7.89 -63.82 5.14
CA LEU A 11 -8.16 -62.50 5.73
C LEU A 11 -7.03 -61.49 5.43
N ARG A 12 -5.76 -61.92 5.35
CA ARG A 12 -4.64 -61.02 4.99
C ARG A 12 -4.63 -60.63 3.50
N VAL A 13 -5.10 -61.50 2.62
CA VAL A 13 -5.23 -61.18 1.18
C VAL A 13 -6.44 -60.27 0.92
N ILE A 14 -7.54 -60.41 1.66
CA ILE A 14 -8.72 -59.53 1.53
C ILE A 14 -8.47 -58.14 2.16
N VAL A 15 -7.69 -58.02 3.24
CA VAL A 15 -7.29 -56.71 3.79
C VAL A 15 -6.20 -56.03 2.94
N ALA A 16 -5.29 -56.78 2.32
CA ALA A 16 -4.31 -56.21 1.38
C ALA A 16 -4.94 -55.76 0.04
N LEU A 17 -5.95 -56.48 -0.48
CA LEU A 17 -6.69 -56.06 -1.67
C LEU A 17 -7.76 -55.00 -1.37
N GLY A 18 -8.29 -54.94 -0.14
CA GLY A 18 -9.24 -53.91 0.30
C GLY A 18 -8.61 -52.55 0.60
N CYS A 19 -7.37 -52.52 1.12
CA CYS A 19 -6.63 -51.27 1.34
C CYS A 19 -5.97 -50.71 0.07
N CYS A 20 -5.69 -51.55 -0.94
CA CYS A 20 -5.19 -51.08 -2.24
C CYS A 20 -6.28 -50.61 -3.20
N ALA A 21 -7.56 -50.90 -2.96
CA ALA A 21 -8.67 -50.50 -3.85
C ALA A 21 -9.43 -49.24 -3.39
N LEU A 22 -9.30 -48.82 -2.13
CA LEU A 22 -9.93 -47.60 -1.61
C LEU A 22 -9.00 -46.38 -1.60
N GLY A 23 -7.69 -46.57 -1.78
CA GLY A 23 -6.71 -45.50 -2.04
C GLY A 23 -6.58 -45.11 -3.52
N SER A 24 -7.19 -45.87 -4.43
CA SER A 24 -7.13 -45.60 -5.88
C SER A 24 -8.38 -44.96 -6.43
N ALA A 25 -9.52 -45.00 -5.73
CA ALA A 25 -10.77 -44.42 -6.24
C ALA A 25 -10.74 -42.87 -6.24
N SER A 26 -10.03 -42.24 -5.29
CA SER A 26 -9.78 -40.80 -5.27
C SER A 26 -8.65 -40.40 -6.22
N ALA A 27 -7.60 -41.22 -6.38
CA ALA A 27 -6.52 -40.97 -7.34
C ALA A 27 -6.93 -41.19 -8.80
N LEU A 28 -7.85 -42.14 -9.07
CA LEU A 28 -8.42 -42.37 -10.41
C LEU A 28 -9.57 -41.41 -10.74
N ALA A 29 -10.20 -40.77 -9.74
CA ALA A 29 -11.17 -39.70 -9.97
C ALA A 29 -10.52 -38.37 -10.40
N ASP A 30 -9.27 -38.13 -10.02
CA ASP A 30 -8.49 -36.97 -10.51
C ASP A 30 -7.68 -37.27 -11.78
N ALA A 31 -7.41 -38.54 -12.11
CA ALA A 31 -6.67 -38.92 -13.33
C ALA A 31 -7.40 -38.60 -14.67
N GLY A 32 -8.61 -38.04 -14.61
CA GLY A 32 -9.39 -37.62 -15.78
C GLY A 32 -9.84 -36.16 -15.75
N LYS A 33 -9.45 -35.38 -14.72
CA LYS A 33 -9.65 -33.93 -14.77
C LYS A 33 -8.52 -33.32 -15.58
N PRO A 34 -8.80 -32.41 -16.52
CA PRO A 34 -7.76 -31.54 -17.06
C PRO A 34 -7.04 -30.89 -15.88
N ASP A 35 -5.71 -30.92 -15.90
CA ASP A 35 -4.93 -30.17 -14.92
C ASP A 35 -5.40 -28.72 -14.91
N ASP A 36 -5.52 -28.13 -13.72
CA ASP A 36 -5.90 -26.72 -13.60
C ASP A 36 -4.89 -25.88 -14.40
N PRO A 37 -5.34 -25.08 -15.40
CA PRO A 37 -4.45 -24.25 -16.18
C PRO A 37 -3.78 -23.14 -15.35
N VAL A 38 -4.29 -22.87 -14.15
CA VAL A 38 -3.79 -21.83 -13.24
C VAL A 38 -3.12 -22.47 -12.02
N ARG A 39 -1.94 -21.97 -11.66
CA ARG A 39 -1.27 -22.35 -10.41
C ARG A 39 -1.86 -21.55 -9.24
N VAL A 40 -2.09 -22.23 -8.11
CA VAL A 40 -2.73 -21.65 -6.91
C VAL A 40 -1.97 -20.47 -6.30
N LEU A 41 -0.64 -20.46 -6.41
CA LEU A 41 0.24 -19.40 -5.92
C LEU A 41 1.25 -19.01 -7.01
N PRO A 42 1.78 -17.78 -7.01
CA PRO A 42 2.74 -17.36 -8.02
C PRO A 42 4.00 -18.23 -7.99
N TYR A 43 4.60 -18.52 -9.14
CA TYR A 43 5.94 -19.12 -9.19
C TYR A 43 6.99 -18.15 -8.57
N PRO A 44 7.99 -18.62 -7.78
CA PRO A 44 8.28 -20.00 -7.37
C PRO A 44 7.59 -20.44 -6.06
N PHE A 45 6.65 -19.65 -5.53
CA PHE A 45 6.20 -19.75 -4.15
C PHE A 45 5.20 -20.87 -3.90
N SER A 46 5.40 -21.57 -2.78
CA SER A 46 4.54 -22.66 -2.31
C SER A 46 3.65 -22.28 -1.13
N HIS A 47 3.91 -21.11 -0.54
CA HIS A 47 3.26 -20.59 0.64
C HIS A 47 3.02 -19.10 0.45
N ILE A 48 2.07 -18.54 1.21
CA ILE A 48 1.88 -17.10 1.28
C ILE A 48 1.71 -16.65 2.72
N VAL A 49 2.43 -15.60 3.08
CA VAL A 49 2.31 -14.89 4.35
C VAL A 49 2.27 -13.41 4.03
N SER A 50 1.11 -12.79 4.19
CA SER A 50 0.93 -11.33 4.07
C SER A 50 0.63 -10.74 5.45
N PHE A 51 0.72 -9.42 5.60
CA PHE A 51 0.50 -8.72 6.86
C PHE A 51 -0.56 -7.64 6.69
N ALA A 52 -1.61 -7.68 7.50
CA ALA A 52 -2.54 -6.58 7.69
C ALA A 52 -2.24 -5.99 9.06
N ALA A 53 -1.23 -5.11 9.10
CA ALA A 53 -0.82 -4.47 10.32
C ALA A 53 -1.77 -3.33 10.70
N ASP A 54 -2.03 -3.25 11.98
CA ASP A 54 -2.81 -2.20 12.62
C ASP A 54 -1.88 -1.05 13.06
N ALA A 55 -2.37 0.17 12.94
CA ALA A 55 -1.68 1.41 13.31
C ALA A 55 -1.97 1.87 14.75
N ASP A 56 -2.65 1.07 15.55
CA ASP A 56 -2.83 1.26 16.99
C ASP A 56 -1.50 1.54 17.70
N ALA A 57 -1.45 2.67 18.42
CA ALA A 57 -0.27 3.19 19.09
C ALA A 57 0.97 3.44 18.19
N LEU A 58 0.87 3.24 16.87
CA LEU A 58 1.96 3.45 15.93
C LEU A 58 2.19 4.94 15.70
N ARG A 59 3.39 5.41 16.08
CA ARG A 59 3.83 6.77 15.78
C ARG A 59 4.34 6.86 14.33
N PRO A 60 4.18 8.02 13.65
CA PRO A 60 4.59 8.16 12.25
C PRO A 60 6.08 7.85 12.01
N TRP A 61 6.98 8.34 12.87
CA TRP A 61 8.40 8.03 12.78
C TRP A 61 8.71 6.54 12.95
N HIS A 62 7.94 5.85 13.80
CA HIS A 62 8.17 4.45 14.12
C HIS A 62 7.80 3.58 12.93
N GLY A 63 6.64 3.83 12.31
CA GLY A 63 6.21 3.14 11.09
C GLY A 63 7.23 3.30 9.95
N ALA A 64 7.66 4.54 9.68
CA ALA A 64 8.68 4.80 8.65
C ALA A 64 10.02 4.09 8.95
N ALA A 65 10.46 4.04 10.20
CA ALA A 65 11.67 3.31 10.59
C ALA A 65 11.52 1.78 10.46
N ILE A 66 10.35 1.23 10.81
CA ILE A 66 10.02 -0.19 10.60
C ILE A 66 10.06 -0.54 9.11
N HIS A 67 9.44 0.28 8.25
CA HIS A 67 9.45 0.03 6.80
C HIS A 67 10.83 0.19 6.18
N ARG A 68 11.66 1.10 6.68
CA ARG A 68 13.07 1.15 6.30
C ARG A 68 13.75 -0.20 6.58
N PHE A 69 13.55 -0.77 7.77
CA PHE A 69 14.10 -2.09 8.09
C PHE A 69 13.48 -3.22 7.22
N PHE A 70 12.15 -3.38 7.22
CA PHE A 70 11.50 -4.48 6.50
C PHE A 70 11.64 -4.38 4.98
N ASN A 71 11.39 -3.21 4.40
CA ASN A 71 11.25 -3.07 2.95
C ASN A 71 12.54 -2.61 2.28
N GLU A 72 13.34 -1.75 2.90
CA GLU A 72 14.61 -1.30 2.30
C GLU A 72 15.78 -2.21 2.67
N GLU A 73 15.94 -2.53 3.96
CA GLU A 73 17.05 -3.36 4.42
C GLU A 73 16.85 -4.85 4.16
N LEU A 74 15.65 -5.41 4.35
CA LEU A 74 15.40 -6.83 4.03
C LEU A 74 14.86 -7.03 2.62
N GLY A 75 14.40 -5.97 1.95
CA GLY A 75 13.84 -6.03 0.60
C GLY A 75 12.43 -6.62 0.54
N LEU A 76 11.72 -6.73 1.66
CA LEU A 76 10.35 -7.24 1.65
C LEU A 76 9.39 -6.21 1.03
N THR A 77 8.18 -6.64 0.71
CA THR A 77 7.12 -5.75 0.21
C THR A 77 5.95 -5.79 1.17
N ILE A 78 6.21 -5.48 2.44
CA ILE A 78 5.22 -5.52 3.50
C ILE A 78 4.56 -4.15 3.63
N SER A 79 3.24 -4.14 3.76
CA SER A 79 2.48 -2.92 3.98
C SER A 79 1.89 -2.85 5.39
N ASP A 80 1.57 -1.63 5.80
CA ASP A 80 0.87 -1.30 7.03
C ASP A 80 -0.43 -0.53 6.70
N SER A 81 -1.20 -0.22 7.75
CA SER A 81 -2.38 0.64 7.71
C SER A 81 -2.08 2.04 8.21
N LEU A 82 -3.08 2.92 8.07
CA LEU A 82 -3.16 4.18 8.79
C LEU A 82 -4.61 4.49 9.16
N TRP A 83 -4.77 5.44 10.06
CA TRP A 83 -6.06 6.07 10.34
C TRP A 83 -6.32 7.20 9.34
N PRO A 84 -7.49 7.28 8.67
CA PRO A 84 -7.88 8.50 7.99
C PRO A 84 -7.86 9.69 8.97
N GLN A 85 -8.58 9.58 10.09
CA GLN A 85 -8.65 10.58 11.15
C GLN A 85 -8.14 10.03 12.50
N GLY A 86 -7.36 10.80 13.26
CA GLY A 86 -6.86 10.40 14.57
C GLY A 86 -6.35 11.56 15.41
N GLY A 87 -5.65 11.26 16.49
CA GLY A 87 -5.05 12.25 17.39
C GLY A 87 -3.68 12.78 16.94
N GLU A 88 -3.17 13.74 17.70
CA GLU A 88 -1.81 14.26 17.54
C GLU A 88 -0.78 13.15 17.81
N GLY A 89 0.29 13.08 16.99
CA GLY A 89 1.36 12.10 17.17
C GLY A 89 1.00 10.66 16.77
N ARG A 90 -0.19 10.44 16.19
CA ARG A 90 -0.63 9.16 15.63
C ARG A 90 -0.44 9.13 14.12
N SER A 91 -0.36 7.93 13.56
CA SER A 91 -0.29 7.70 12.12
C SER A 91 -1.66 7.94 11.46
N ALA A 92 -2.05 9.21 11.38
CA ALA A 92 -3.31 9.66 10.79
C ALA A 92 -3.15 10.83 9.81
N PHE A 93 -3.92 10.84 8.72
CA PHE A 93 -3.91 11.98 7.77
C PHE A 93 -4.57 13.23 8.34
N PHE A 94 -5.64 13.08 9.10
CA PHE A 94 -6.45 14.16 9.64
C PHE A 94 -6.46 14.14 11.17
N VAL A 95 -6.53 15.31 11.80
CA VAL A 95 -6.72 15.49 13.27
C VAL A 95 -8.17 15.85 13.65
N GLY A 96 -9.03 15.89 12.65
CA GLY A 96 -10.44 16.24 12.74
C GLY A 96 -10.99 16.43 11.32
N PRO A 97 -12.33 16.54 11.17
CA PRO A 97 -12.97 16.51 9.86
C PRO A 97 -12.37 17.55 8.90
N GLY A 98 -11.70 17.07 7.86
CA GLY A 98 -11.08 17.89 6.81
C GLY A 98 -9.82 18.66 7.22
N GLN A 99 -9.29 18.45 8.43
CA GLN A 99 -8.10 19.13 8.93
C GLN A 99 -6.88 18.21 8.93
N LEU A 100 -5.90 18.52 8.09
CA LEU A 100 -4.66 17.74 7.98
C LEU A 100 -3.85 17.73 9.27
N ASN A 101 -3.24 16.58 9.55
CA ASN A 101 -2.33 16.35 10.66
C ASN A 101 -0.96 16.98 10.38
N ARG A 102 -0.83 18.27 10.72
CA ARG A 102 0.39 19.06 10.52
C ARG A 102 1.37 18.98 11.70
N PHE A 103 1.14 18.08 12.65
CA PHE A 103 2.07 17.87 13.76
C PHE A 103 3.38 17.24 13.26
N PRO A 104 4.52 17.49 13.93
CA PRO A 104 5.80 16.90 13.56
C PRO A 104 5.70 15.38 13.48
N SER A 105 6.16 14.80 12.37
CA SER A 105 6.15 13.35 12.17
C SER A 105 7.18 12.61 13.05
N GLY A 106 8.20 13.33 13.51
CA GLY A 106 9.37 12.78 14.22
C GLY A 106 10.51 12.34 13.30
N ILE A 107 10.34 12.46 11.97
CA ILE A 107 11.41 12.26 10.97
C ILE A 107 11.50 13.50 10.09
N GLY A 108 12.73 13.97 9.86
CA GLY A 108 12.99 15.11 8.99
C GLY A 108 12.24 16.37 9.44
N SER A 109 11.76 17.14 8.47
CA SER A 109 10.97 18.36 8.70
C SER A 109 9.54 18.24 8.18
N GLU A 110 9.13 17.02 7.82
CA GLU A 110 7.83 16.72 7.27
C GLU A 110 6.75 16.69 8.37
N PRO A 111 5.59 17.34 8.14
CA PRO A 111 4.41 17.09 8.94
C PRO A 111 3.93 15.65 8.77
N THR A 112 3.18 15.15 9.75
CA THR A 112 2.69 13.77 9.80
C THR A 112 1.93 13.37 8.54
N PHE A 113 0.94 14.17 8.09
CA PHE A 113 0.15 13.83 6.89
C PHE A 113 1.04 13.63 5.65
N ALA A 114 2.12 14.41 5.52
CA ALA A 114 2.98 14.38 4.36
C ALA A 114 3.96 13.21 4.39
N LEU A 115 4.48 12.85 5.57
CA LEU A 115 5.25 11.61 5.72
C LEU A 115 4.39 10.40 5.32
N LEU A 116 3.18 10.28 5.89
CA LEU A 116 2.28 9.17 5.60
C LEU A 116 1.89 9.10 4.12
N LEU A 117 1.71 10.26 3.47
CA LEU A 117 1.42 10.33 2.05
C LEU A 117 2.59 9.79 1.20
N ARG A 118 3.83 10.11 1.58
CA ARG A 118 5.02 9.54 0.93
C ARG A 118 5.09 8.04 1.13
N GLU A 119 4.90 7.55 2.36
CA GLU A 119 4.87 6.12 2.67
C GLU A 119 3.77 5.36 1.90
N TRP A 120 2.60 5.98 1.74
CA TRP A 120 1.53 5.48 0.87
C TRP A 120 1.98 5.33 -0.59
N HIS A 121 2.58 6.39 -1.16
CA HIS A 121 3.06 6.36 -2.54
C HIS A 121 4.37 5.57 -2.71
N ARG A 122 5.08 5.21 -1.64
CA ARG A 122 6.16 4.20 -1.61
C ARG A 122 5.61 2.77 -1.60
N GLY A 123 4.33 2.57 -1.29
CA GLY A 123 3.71 1.25 -1.14
C GLY A 123 3.98 0.61 0.22
N ASN A 124 4.46 1.40 1.19
CA ASN A 124 4.67 0.96 2.57
C ASN A 124 3.35 0.99 3.36
N ILE A 125 2.39 1.84 2.96
CA ILE A 125 1.02 1.85 3.48
C ILE A 125 0.06 1.59 2.32
N ASP A 126 -0.91 0.71 2.51
CA ASP A 126 -1.91 0.41 1.47
C ASP A 126 -3.35 0.34 1.96
N HIS A 127 -3.63 0.18 3.24
CA HIS A 127 -5.00 0.03 3.73
C HIS A 127 -5.35 1.04 4.83
N PHE A 128 -6.65 1.18 5.08
CA PHE A 128 -7.13 1.95 6.22
C PHE A 128 -7.44 1.03 7.38
N HIS A 129 -7.09 1.50 8.56
CA HIS A 129 -7.54 0.95 9.80
C HIS A 129 -8.67 1.82 10.33
N SER A 130 -9.91 1.33 10.15
CA SER A 130 -11.15 2.06 10.42
C SER A 130 -11.11 3.48 9.84
N TRP A 131 -12.00 4.39 10.25
CA TRP A 131 -11.94 5.79 9.77
C TRP A 131 -11.32 6.74 10.80
N HIS A 132 -11.52 6.46 12.08
CA HIS A 132 -11.25 7.32 13.23
C HIS A 132 -10.62 6.52 14.36
N GLU A 133 -9.48 6.97 14.89
CA GLU A 133 -8.83 6.35 16.06
C GLU A 133 -9.81 6.26 17.25
N ASP A 134 -10.02 5.06 17.80
CA ASP A 134 -10.78 4.76 19.03
C ASP A 134 -11.69 5.88 19.55
N SER A 135 -12.77 6.16 18.81
CA SER A 135 -13.69 7.25 19.14
C SER A 135 -14.20 7.12 20.58
N PRO A 136 -14.23 8.20 21.38
CA PRO A 136 -14.89 8.23 22.68
C PRO A 136 -16.38 7.96 22.60
N LEU A 137 -17.00 7.54 23.71
CA LEU A 137 -18.43 7.24 23.76
C LEU A 137 -19.31 8.45 23.38
N PRO A 138 -20.37 8.26 22.57
CA PRO A 138 -21.29 9.33 22.24
C PRO A 138 -22.03 9.82 23.50
N PHE A 139 -22.23 11.13 23.57
CA PHE A 139 -23.01 11.77 24.63
C PHE A 139 -24.39 12.15 24.12
N ARG A 140 -25.43 11.63 24.77
CA ARG A 140 -26.83 11.78 24.39
C ARG A 140 -27.60 12.53 25.47
N THR A 141 -28.33 13.57 25.05
CA THR A 141 -29.26 14.31 25.92
C THR A 141 -30.68 14.23 25.36
N GLU A 142 -31.55 13.54 26.10
CA GLU A 142 -32.99 13.54 25.84
C GLU A 142 -33.61 14.86 26.30
N ILE A 143 -34.49 15.44 25.48
CA ILE A 143 -35.18 16.68 25.76
C ILE A 143 -36.61 16.35 26.18
N GLN A 144 -36.87 16.44 27.49
CA GLN A 144 -38.16 16.08 28.09
C GLN A 144 -38.69 17.24 28.96
N PRO A 145 -39.83 17.86 28.59
CA PRO A 145 -40.58 17.66 27.33
C PRO A 145 -39.81 18.20 26.10
N PRO A 146 -40.16 17.80 24.86
CA PRO A 146 -39.55 18.32 23.63
C PRO A 146 -39.59 19.85 23.54
N HIS A 147 -38.48 20.47 23.11
CA HIS A 147 -38.35 21.92 23.02
C HIS A 147 -38.91 22.44 21.70
N SER A 148 -40.04 23.14 21.74
CA SER A 148 -40.73 23.61 20.52
C SER A 148 -40.07 24.85 19.91
N LEU A 149 -40.00 24.90 18.58
CA LEU A 149 -39.59 26.11 17.85
C LEU A 149 -40.76 27.09 17.76
N SER A 150 -41.08 27.74 18.88
CA SER A 150 -42.33 28.51 19.07
C SER A 150 -42.24 29.99 18.68
N ALA A 151 -41.06 30.49 18.33
CA ALA A 151 -40.84 31.88 17.95
C ALA A 151 -39.71 31.99 16.91
N ALA A 152 -39.54 33.19 16.34
CA ALA A 152 -38.46 33.50 15.40
C ALA A 152 -37.06 33.20 15.97
N ARG A 153 -36.93 33.27 17.29
CA ARG A 153 -35.78 32.78 18.05
C ARG A 153 -36.28 32.02 19.27
N SER A 154 -35.84 30.78 19.43
CA SER A 154 -36.12 29.93 20.60
C SER A 154 -34.79 29.53 21.24
N SER A 155 -34.71 29.49 22.57
CA SER A 155 -33.47 29.21 23.31
C SER A 155 -33.68 28.06 24.29
N LEU A 156 -32.72 27.13 24.32
CA LEU A 156 -32.71 25.96 25.19
C LEU A 156 -31.48 25.97 26.09
N ASP A 157 -31.69 25.97 27.40
CA ASP A 157 -30.63 25.82 28.40
C ASP A 157 -30.31 24.33 28.64
N MET A 158 -29.03 23.97 28.57
CA MET A 158 -28.49 22.60 28.66
C MET A 158 -27.65 22.39 29.95
N THR A 159 -27.74 23.31 30.91
CA THR A 159 -26.90 23.37 32.12
C THR A 159 -27.06 22.18 33.07
N ALA A 160 -28.22 21.52 33.12
CA ALA A 160 -28.49 20.38 33.99
C ALA A 160 -27.77 19.08 33.56
N SER A 161 -27.46 18.93 32.27
CA SER A 161 -26.94 17.70 31.66
C SER A 161 -25.40 17.53 31.73
N SER A 162 -24.67 18.51 32.27
CA SER A 162 -23.22 18.67 32.03
C SER A 162 -22.34 18.59 33.30
N VAL A 163 -22.88 18.09 34.42
CA VAL A 163 -22.12 17.86 35.66
C VAL A 163 -21.54 16.44 35.66
N GLY A 164 -20.21 16.31 35.64
CA GLY A 164 -19.52 15.02 35.84
C GLY A 164 -19.18 14.20 34.59
N LEU A 165 -19.23 14.78 33.38
CA LEU A 165 -18.80 14.07 32.16
C LEU A 165 -17.28 14.05 32.02
N PRO A 166 -16.69 12.93 31.56
CA PRO A 166 -15.29 12.91 31.18
C PRO A 166 -15.06 13.88 30.02
N ALA A 167 -13.88 14.51 29.98
CA ALA A 167 -13.50 15.35 28.85
C ALA A 167 -13.40 14.48 27.59
N GLN A 168 -14.12 14.88 26.52
CA GLN A 168 -14.09 14.19 25.24
C GLN A 168 -13.97 15.20 24.08
N PRO A 169 -13.17 14.92 23.05
CA PRO A 169 -12.99 15.81 21.90
C PRO A 169 -14.11 15.66 20.84
N SER A 170 -15.40 15.74 21.21
CA SER A 170 -16.50 15.55 20.24
C SER A 170 -16.49 16.68 19.20
N ARG A 171 -16.89 16.37 17.97
CA ARG A 171 -16.90 17.30 16.82
C ARG A 171 -18.26 17.42 16.17
N ASN A 172 -18.99 16.31 16.11
CA ASN A 172 -20.30 16.23 15.50
C ASN A 172 -21.36 16.52 16.55
N VAL A 173 -22.28 17.44 16.25
CA VAL A 173 -23.46 17.71 17.07
C VAL A 173 -24.69 17.43 16.22
N ARG A 174 -25.50 16.47 16.67
CA ARG A 174 -26.69 16.00 15.96
C ARG A 174 -27.94 16.37 16.74
N PHE A 175 -28.89 17.00 16.06
CA PHE A 175 -30.18 17.45 16.58
C PHE A 175 -31.29 16.61 15.98
N TYR A 176 -32.16 16.10 16.82
CA TYR A 176 -33.32 15.31 16.40
C TYR A 176 -34.59 16.13 16.61
N PHE A 177 -35.39 16.24 15.56
CA PHE A 177 -36.66 16.97 15.58
C PHE A 177 -37.85 16.03 15.36
N SER A 178 -38.98 16.38 15.98
CA SER A 178 -40.27 15.69 15.84
C SER A 178 -40.90 15.83 14.45
N ALA A 179 -40.59 16.91 13.73
CA ALA A 179 -41.06 17.24 12.39
C ALA A 179 -39.95 17.96 11.62
N ALA A 180 -40.15 18.17 10.31
CA ALA A 180 -39.15 18.83 9.46
C ALA A 180 -38.80 20.22 10.02
N PRO A 181 -37.51 20.50 10.29
CA PRO A 181 -37.10 21.84 10.68
C PRO A 181 -37.40 22.82 9.52
N PRO A 182 -37.66 24.09 9.82
CA PRO A 182 -37.91 25.10 8.80
C PRO A 182 -36.64 25.33 7.95
N ALA A 183 -36.82 25.62 6.65
CA ALA A 183 -35.71 25.75 5.71
C ALA A 183 -34.78 26.96 5.99
N ASP A 184 -35.24 27.94 6.77
CA ASP A 184 -34.47 29.10 7.22
C ASP A 184 -33.87 28.95 8.62
N LEU A 185 -33.86 27.72 9.17
CA LEU A 185 -33.27 27.43 10.48
C LEU A 185 -31.77 27.74 10.49
N SER A 186 -31.33 28.51 11.47
CA SER A 186 -29.94 28.60 11.91
C SER A 186 -29.83 28.11 13.35
N ILE A 187 -28.71 27.49 13.70
CA ILE A 187 -28.43 27.00 15.06
C ILE A 187 -27.20 27.73 15.60
N MET A 188 -27.33 28.34 16.77
CA MET A 188 -26.21 28.96 17.48
C MET A 188 -25.93 28.17 18.75
N LEU A 189 -24.72 27.63 18.85
CA LEU A 189 -24.22 26.92 20.01
C LEU A 189 -23.49 27.88 20.94
N HIS A 190 -23.69 27.73 22.24
CA HIS A 190 -22.93 28.43 23.29
C HIS A 190 -22.35 27.41 24.25
N ASP A 191 -21.12 27.64 24.71
CA ASP A 191 -20.53 26.88 25.80
C ASP A 191 -20.39 27.67 27.10
N ARG A 192 -20.11 26.92 28.17
CA ARG A 192 -19.88 27.42 29.53
C ARG A 192 -18.77 28.46 29.67
N GLN A 193 -17.89 28.61 28.67
CA GLN A 193 -16.83 29.61 28.66
C GLN A 193 -17.28 30.91 27.96
N GLY A 194 -18.54 30.99 27.53
CA GLY A 194 -19.12 32.14 26.83
C GLY A 194 -18.75 32.20 25.35
N ARG A 195 -18.21 31.11 24.77
CA ARG A 195 -17.89 31.04 23.34
C ARG A 195 -19.13 30.66 22.56
N SER A 196 -19.21 31.12 21.31
CA SER A 196 -20.35 30.84 20.44
C SER A 196 -19.96 30.51 19.00
N ALA A 197 -20.74 29.65 18.36
CA ALA A 197 -20.63 29.28 16.96
C ALA A 197 -22.02 29.26 16.32
N ILE A 198 -22.18 29.88 15.15
CA ILE A 198 -23.45 29.91 14.40
C ILE A 198 -23.34 29.10 13.12
N PHE A 199 -24.34 28.25 12.89
CA PHE A 199 -24.52 27.44 11.70
C PHE A 199 -25.74 27.97 10.96
N GLY A 200 -25.55 28.48 9.75
CA GLY A 200 -26.60 29.11 8.96
C GLY A 200 -27.48 28.09 8.24
N PRO A 201 -28.53 28.52 7.53
CA PRO A 201 -29.48 27.61 6.88
C PRO A 201 -28.84 26.70 5.85
N GLY A 202 -27.78 27.17 5.17
CA GLY A 202 -27.01 26.35 4.24
C GLY A 202 -26.25 25.21 4.92
N ASP A 203 -25.78 25.40 6.16
CA ASP A 203 -25.10 24.35 6.93
C ASP A 203 -26.12 23.31 7.43
N ILE A 204 -27.27 23.79 7.91
CA ILE A 204 -28.37 22.96 8.39
C ILE A 204 -28.93 22.09 7.25
N ALA A 205 -29.19 22.67 6.09
CA ALA A 205 -29.65 21.95 4.91
C ALA A 205 -28.66 20.84 4.49
N ARG A 206 -27.36 21.15 4.42
CA ARG A 206 -26.33 20.14 4.12
C ARG A 206 -26.30 19.01 5.14
N GLY A 207 -26.34 19.35 6.43
CA GLY A 207 -26.37 18.38 7.52
C GLY A 207 -27.60 17.46 7.45
N GLN A 208 -28.74 18.00 7.04
CA GLN A 208 -29.97 17.23 6.83
C GLN A 208 -29.90 16.33 5.58
N ASP A 209 -29.41 16.85 4.47
CA ASP A 209 -29.32 16.12 3.19
C ASP A 209 -28.42 14.88 3.29
N ILE A 210 -27.32 14.98 4.06
CA ILE A 210 -26.39 13.86 4.29
C ILE A 210 -27.08 12.71 5.06
N GLN A 211 -28.08 13.05 5.86
CA GLN A 211 -28.83 12.13 6.71
C GLN A 211 -30.13 11.64 6.02
N PHE A 212 -30.38 11.95 4.74
CA PHE A 212 -31.67 11.72 4.09
C PHE A 212 -32.07 10.23 3.96
N GLU A 213 -31.11 9.29 3.86
CA GLU A 213 -31.40 7.85 3.84
C GLU A 213 -31.73 7.26 5.22
N VAL A 214 -31.63 8.06 6.30
CA VAL A 214 -31.91 7.71 7.71
C VAL A 214 -33.42 7.80 8.06
N GLY A 215 -34.29 7.78 7.05
CA GLY A 215 -35.73 8.10 7.12
C GLY A 215 -36.59 7.37 8.16
N SER A 216 -36.04 6.41 8.90
CA SER A 216 -36.67 5.76 10.06
C SER A 216 -36.41 6.42 11.43
N LEU A 217 -35.44 7.34 11.57
CA LEU A 217 -35.05 7.94 12.87
C LEU A 217 -35.58 9.36 13.14
N GLY A 218 -36.35 9.94 12.21
CA GLY A 218 -36.90 11.29 12.31
C GLY A 218 -36.13 12.34 11.53
N TRP A 219 -36.33 13.62 11.85
CA TRP A 219 -35.69 14.74 11.16
C TRP A 219 -34.39 15.11 11.87
N ILE A 220 -33.27 14.64 11.32
CA ILE A 220 -31.94 14.83 11.89
C ILE A 220 -31.25 16.01 11.19
N VAL A 221 -30.65 16.89 11.99
CA VAL A 221 -29.74 17.92 11.53
C VAL A 221 -28.39 17.71 12.19
N GLU A 222 -27.32 17.76 11.40
CA GLU A 222 -25.96 17.59 11.90
C GLU A 222 -25.11 18.82 11.60
N VAL A 223 -24.28 19.23 12.55
CA VAL A 223 -23.25 20.26 12.37
C VAL A 223 -21.90 19.75 12.88
N ILE A 224 -20.83 20.15 12.19
CA ILE A 224 -19.44 19.86 12.60
C ILE A 224 -18.86 21.13 13.21
N VAL A 225 -18.45 21.05 14.47
CA VAL A 225 -17.80 22.17 15.17
C VAL A 225 -16.32 22.22 14.79
N PRO A 226 -15.84 23.34 14.22
CA PRO A 226 -14.47 23.44 13.73
C PRO A 226 -13.45 23.45 14.87
N VAL A 227 -12.24 22.99 14.56
CA VAL A 227 -11.12 22.93 15.52
C VAL A 227 -10.38 24.26 15.64
N GLN A 228 -10.40 25.07 14.58
CA GLN A 228 -9.72 26.37 14.52
C GLN A 228 -10.74 27.47 14.25
N SER A 229 -10.50 28.65 14.84
CA SER A 229 -11.30 29.83 14.55
C SER A 229 -10.93 30.39 13.18
N ASP A 230 -11.94 30.67 12.35
CA ASP A 230 -11.80 31.35 11.07
C ASP A 230 -12.01 32.88 11.17
N GLY A 231 -11.90 33.43 12.39
CA GLY A 231 -12.15 34.84 12.69
C GLY A 231 -13.63 35.22 12.82
N VAL A 232 -14.56 34.38 12.36
CA VAL A 232 -16.02 34.57 12.47
C VAL A 232 -16.62 33.63 13.53
N THR A 233 -16.07 32.43 13.65
CA THR A 233 -16.54 31.39 14.57
C THR A 233 -15.54 31.20 15.71
N GLN A 234 -15.98 31.31 16.97
CA GLN A 234 -15.15 30.92 18.12
C GLN A 234 -15.24 29.41 18.32
N ILE A 235 -14.16 28.77 18.77
CA ILE A 235 -14.12 27.32 18.99
C ILE A 235 -15.00 27.00 20.21
N VAL A 236 -16.25 26.60 19.96
CA VAL A 236 -17.16 26.07 20.99
C VAL A 236 -16.68 24.67 21.35
N ASN A 237 -16.68 24.31 22.63
CA ASN A 237 -16.48 22.92 23.04
C ASN A 237 -17.83 22.18 23.00
N PRO A 238 -18.05 21.19 22.11
CA PRO A 238 -19.34 20.52 21.99
C PRO A 238 -19.79 19.81 23.27
N MET A 239 -18.84 19.35 24.09
CA MET A 239 -19.12 18.71 25.37
C MET A 239 -19.48 19.71 26.48
N ALA A 240 -19.18 20.99 26.29
CA ALA A 240 -19.47 22.06 27.25
C ALA A 240 -20.63 22.96 26.81
N ILE A 241 -21.42 22.55 25.80
CA ILE A 241 -22.60 23.29 25.35
C ILE A 241 -23.59 23.42 26.51
N ASP A 242 -23.90 24.64 26.90
CA ASP A 242 -24.83 24.98 27.98
C ASP A 242 -26.05 25.77 27.50
N ARG A 243 -26.03 26.32 26.29
CA ARG A 243 -27.18 26.93 25.64
C ARG A 243 -27.17 26.71 24.14
N ILE A 244 -28.36 26.53 23.57
CA ILE A 244 -28.57 26.38 22.13
C ILE A 244 -29.67 27.36 21.71
N ASP A 245 -29.40 28.23 20.74
CA ASP A 245 -30.42 29.08 20.13
C ASP A 245 -30.79 28.55 18.75
N PHE A 246 -32.08 28.45 18.50
CA PHE A 246 -32.68 28.15 17.20
C PHE A 246 -33.24 29.45 16.63
N ILE A 247 -32.74 29.87 15.47
CA ILE A 247 -33.12 31.12 14.81
C ILE A 247 -33.80 30.73 13.50
N ALA A 248 -35.12 30.91 13.42
CA ALA A 248 -35.92 30.60 12.25
C ALA A 248 -37.01 31.67 12.09
N PRO A 249 -36.77 32.75 11.32
CA PRO A 249 -37.73 33.82 11.10
C PRO A 249 -39.12 33.34 10.69
N SER A 250 -39.22 32.26 9.91
CA SER A 250 -40.47 31.63 9.49
C SER A 250 -41.31 31.07 10.67
N CYS A 251 -40.69 30.77 11.81
CA CYS A 251 -41.36 30.29 13.02
C CYS A 251 -41.85 31.40 13.94
N ALA A 252 -41.99 32.65 13.46
CA ALA A 252 -42.49 33.76 14.27
C ALA A 252 -43.88 33.48 14.92
N ALA A 253 -44.72 32.69 14.27
CA ALA A 253 -46.02 32.23 14.79
C ALA A 253 -45.99 30.81 15.39
N GLY A 254 -44.80 30.22 15.51
CA GLY A 254 -44.57 28.84 15.91
C GLY A 254 -44.52 27.86 14.74
N CYS A 255 -43.63 26.87 14.84
CA CYS A 255 -43.46 25.77 13.90
C CYS A 255 -43.84 24.42 14.52
N PRO A 256 -44.22 23.42 13.70
CA PRO A 256 -44.55 22.08 14.19
C PRO A 256 -43.34 21.26 14.66
N ALA A 257 -42.11 21.73 14.37
CA ALA A 257 -40.88 21.06 14.77
C ALA A 257 -40.51 21.39 16.23
N SER A 258 -40.20 20.34 16.99
CA SER A 258 -39.66 20.43 18.34
C SER A 258 -38.42 19.56 18.45
N LEU A 259 -37.38 20.06 19.12
CA LEU A 259 -36.17 19.31 19.42
C LEU A 259 -36.48 18.24 20.48
N THR A 260 -36.15 16.99 20.19
CA THR A 260 -36.38 15.84 21.06
C THR A 260 -35.10 15.28 21.67
N ARG A 261 -33.96 15.42 20.96
CA ARG A 261 -32.68 14.87 21.40
C ARG A 261 -31.50 15.65 20.80
N VAL A 262 -30.43 15.73 21.57
CA VAL A 262 -29.11 16.20 21.11
C VAL A 262 -28.08 15.11 21.35
N GLU A 263 -27.27 14.79 20.34
CA GLU A 263 -26.14 13.86 20.44
C GLU A 263 -24.83 14.61 20.12
N ARG A 264 -23.77 14.34 20.89
CA ARG A 264 -22.40 14.78 20.60
C ARG A 264 -21.52 13.55 20.40
N ASP A 265 -20.82 13.53 19.28
CA ASP A 265 -20.08 12.36 18.79
C ASP A 265 -18.83 12.80 18.01
N HIS A 266 -17.99 11.84 17.64
CA HIS A 266 -16.70 12.04 16.95
C HIS A 266 -16.73 11.55 15.51
N PHE A 267 -17.71 10.72 15.16
CA PHE A 267 -17.82 10.15 13.82
C PHE A 267 -19.23 10.28 13.24
N SER A 268 -19.29 10.49 11.93
CA SER A 268 -20.50 10.38 11.12
C SER A 268 -20.14 10.25 9.65
N ARG A 269 -21.16 10.02 8.81
CA ARG A 269 -21.03 10.10 7.35
C ARG A 269 -20.49 11.47 6.90
N TYR A 270 -20.81 12.55 7.61
CA TYR A 270 -20.36 13.88 7.23
C TYR A 270 -18.83 14.03 7.38
N THR A 271 -18.22 13.42 8.40
CA THR A 271 -16.76 13.33 8.55
C THR A 271 -16.12 12.74 7.29
N VAL A 272 -16.59 11.57 6.86
CA VAL A 272 -16.09 10.87 5.66
C VAL A 272 -16.23 11.74 4.41
N LEU A 273 -17.39 12.37 4.21
CA LEU A 273 -17.65 13.26 3.07
C LEU A 273 -16.75 14.49 3.04
N SER A 274 -16.33 15.00 4.20
CA SER A 274 -15.44 16.16 4.30
C SER A 274 -13.99 15.83 3.90
N GLU A 275 -13.57 14.57 4.04
CA GLU A 275 -12.18 14.13 3.86
C GLU A 275 -11.94 13.43 2.52
N ILE A 276 -12.96 12.76 1.98
CA ILE A 276 -12.89 12.07 0.68
C ILE A 276 -12.34 12.93 -0.46
N PRO A 277 -12.75 14.22 -0.63
CA PRO A 277 -12.23 15.04 -1.72
C PRO A 277 -10.70 15.18 -1.68
N TRP A 278 -10.11 15.24 -0.47
CA TRP A 278 -8.66 15.27 -0.32
C TRP A 278 -8.06 13.90 -0.69
N LEU A 279 -8.58 12.80 -0.14
CA LEU A 279 -8.10 11.44 -0.45
C LEU A 279 -8.18 11.15 -1.97
N GLU A 280 -9.27 11.53 -2.63
CA GLU A 280 -9.44 11.37 -4.08
C GLU A 280 -8.46 12.20 -4.89
N ALA A 281 -8.17 13.44 -4.47
CA ALA A 281 -7.19 14.30 -5.12
C ALA A 281 -5.79 13.68 -5.03
N TRP A 282 -5.42 13.19 -3.85
CA TRP A 282 -4.11 12.55 -3.60
C TRP A 282 -4.04 11.07 -4.03
N ASN A 283 -5.06 10.58 -4.74
CA ASN A 283 -5.16 9.18 -5.17
C ASN A 283 -4.90 8.15 -4.03
N VAL A 284 -5.33 8.47 -2.81
CA VAL A 284 -5.31 7.56 -1.67
C VAL A 284 -6.55 6.67 -1.75
N ARG A 285 -6.35 5.45 -2.25
CA ARG A 285 -7.42 4.50 -2.60
C ARG A 285 -7.10 3.09 -2.10
N PRO A 286 -7.45 2.75 -0.85
CA PRO A 286 -7.23 1.41 -0.32
C PRO A 286 -8.14 0.36 -0.98
N ALA A 287 -7.71 -0.90 -1.01
CA ALA A 287 -8.58 -2.04 -1.31
C ALA A 287 -9.20 -2.66 -0.04
N ILE A 288 -8.58 -2.45 1.12
CA ILE A 288 -9.00 -3.00 2.42
C ILE A 288 -9.33 -1.88 3.40
N LEU A 289 -10.40 -2.09 4.16
CA LEU A 289 -10.62 -1.42 5.45
C LEU A 289 -10.68 -2.47 6.56
N THR A 290 -9.86 -2.32 7.59
CA THR A 290 -9.90 -3.18 8.78
C THR A 290 -10.78 -2.52 9.85
N SER A 291 -11.86 -3.18 10.27
CA SER A 291 -12.72 -2.67 11.34
C SER A 291 -12.07 -2.91 12.70
N HIS A 292 -11.99 -1.85 13.50
CA HIS A 292 -11.31 -1.85 14.78
C HIS A 292 -12.28 -1.88 15.96
N GLY A 293 -11.82 -2.40 17.09
CA GLY A 293 -12.53 -2.29 18.35
C GLY A 293 -12.24 -0.96 19.04
N GLY A 294 -13.12 0.03 18.90
CA GLY A 294 -13.04 1.29 19.66
C GLY A 294 -14.16 1.44 20.69
N ASN A 295 -14.21 2.57 21.42
CA ASN A 295 -15.29 2.82 22.37
C ASN A 295 -16.65 3.11 21.70
N THR A 296 -16.87 2.97 20.39
CA THR A 296 -18.23 3.16 19.81
C THR A 296 -18.64 2.15 18.76
N LEU A 297 -17.69 1.57 18.01
CA LEU A 297 -17.92 0.72 16.82
C LEU A 297 -18.75 1.39 15.71
N VAL A 298 -19.11 2.67 15.82
CA VAL A 298 -20.07 3.34 14.93
C VAL A 298 -19.59 3.38 13.47
N GLN A 299 -18.28 3.45 13.27
CA GLN A 299 -17.61 3.42 11.96
C GLN A 299 -17.33 2.02 11.42
N ASP A 300 -17.66 0.98 12.18
CA ASP A 300 -17.24 -0.38 11.88
C ASP A 300 -18.34 -1.18 11.20
N PHE A 301 -17.92 -2.28 10.57
CA PHE A 301 -18.80 -3.25 9.92
C PHE A 301 -19.19 -4.35 10.90
N GLY A 302 -20.45 -4.75 10.88
CA GLY A 302 -20.95 -5.82 11.73
C GLY A 302 -22.36 -6.25 11.39
N VAL A 303 -22.80 -7.37 11.95
CA VAL A 303 -24.14 -7.91 11.69
C VAL A 303 -25.22 -7.27 12.58
N PRO A 304 -26.46 -7.09 12.09
CA PRO A 304 -27.55 -6.55 12.88
C PRO A 304 -27.81 -7.34 14.17
N GLY A 305 -28.02 -6.63 15.28
CA GLY A 305 -28.33 -7.22 16.59
C GLY A 305 -27.11 -7.69 17.40
N GLN A 306 -25.90 -7.65 16.84
CA GLN A 306 -24.68 -7.81 17.61
C GLN A 306 -24.17 -6.47 18.13
N SER A 307 -23.78 -6.47 19.41
CA SER A 307 -23.23 -5.33 20.11
C SER A 307 -22.26 -5.78 21.18
N SER A 308 -21.26 -4.97 21.49
CA SER A 308 -20.36 -5.16 22.63
C SER A 308 -20.61 -4.10 23.71
N LYS A 309 -20.15 -4.38 24.92
CA LYS A 309 -20.00 -3.40 26.01
C LYS A 309 -18.55 -3.40 26.45
N PHE A 310 -17.82 -2.31 26.21
CA PHE A 310 -16.39 -2.24 26.52
C PHE A 310 -16.10 -1.56 27.86
N VAL A 311 -16.96 -0.64 28.29
CA VAL A 311 -16.78 0.10 29.56
C VAL A 311 -18.13 0.26 30.28
N ALA A 312 -18.15 0.03 31.59
CA ALA A 312 -19.29 0.34 32.43
C ALA A 312 -19.19 1.80 32.91
N PHE A 313 -20.02 2.69 32.37
CA PHE A 313 -20.21 4.04 32.91
C PHE A 313 -21.56 4.12 33.63
N ASP A 314 -21.56 4.68 34.85
CA ASP A 314 -22.79 4.91 35.63
C ASP A 314 -23.59 6.14 35.18
N ASN A 315 -23.19 6.77 34.07
CA ASN A 315 -23.85 7.97 33.54
C ASN A 315 -24.80 7.61 32.38
N PRO A 316 -26.13 7.72 32.57
CA PRO A 316 -27.12 7.34 31.55
C PRO A 316 -27.08 8.22 30.28
N ALA A 317 -26.34 9.33 30.30
CA ALA A 317 -26.17 10.19 29.15
C ALA A 317 -24.97 9.78 28.25
N LEU A 318 -24.16 8.80 28.66
CA LEU A 318 -23.17 8.15 27.78
C LEU A 318 -23.80 6.90 27.16
N VAL A 319 -23.65 6.74 25.84
CA VAL A 319 -24.13 5.55 25.13
C VAL A 319 -23.08 4.45 25.26
N ASP A 320 -23.32 3.46 26.14
CA ASP A 320 -22.39 2.37 26.50
C ASP A 320 -22.56 1.08 25.66
N THR A 321 -23.50 1.08 24.72
CA THR A 321 -23.83 -0.08 23.88
C THR A 321 -23.31 0.18 22.48
N HIS A 322 -22.34 -0.64 22.05
CA HIS A 322 -21.53 -0.39 20.87
C HIS A 322 -22.05 -1.24 19.71
N GLU A 323 -22.60 -0.57 18.69
CA GLU A 323 -23.14 -1.22 17.50
C GLU A 323 -22.35 -0.78 16.27
N ALA A 324 -22.06 -1.73 15.38
CA ALA A 324 -21.48 -1.47 14.08
C ALA A 324 -22.53 -0.90 13.12
N LEU A 325 -22.26 0.29 12.55
CA LEU A 325 -23.23 1.04 11.75
C LEU A 325 -22.77 1.41 10.32
N ALA A 326 -21.55 1.04 9.91
CA ALA A 326 -20.96 1.50 8.64
C ALA A 326 -21.73 1.09 7.37
N ASP A 327 -22.41 -0.06 7.42
CA ASP A 327 -23.17 -0.67 6.32
C ASP A 327 -24.69 -0.51 6.47
N ARG A 328 -25.17 0.10 7.56
CA ARG A 328 -26.58 0.34 7.81
C ARG A 328 -27.04 1.63 7.12
N LYS A 329 -27.64 1.55 5.92
CA LYS A 329 -28.14 2.72 5.14
C LYS A 329 -28.97 3.73 5.94
N GLN A 330 -29.70 3.23 6.94
CA GLN A 330 -30.54 4.03 7.83
C GLN A 330 -29.79 4.67 9.00
N SER A 331 -28.46 4.60 9.04
CA SER A 331 -27.62 5.15 10.11
C SER A 331 -26.92 6.43 9.67
N HIS A 332 -26.72 7.32 10.63
CA HIS A 332 -25.89 8.52 10.48
C HIS A 332 -24.41 8.25 10.17
N ALA A 333 -23.96 7.01 10.38
CA ALA A 333 -22.60 6.56 10.14
C ALA A 333 -22.47 5.68 8.89
N TYR A 334 -23.54 5.54 8.09
CA TYR A 334 -23.46 4.83 6.82
C TYR A 334 -22.42 5.47 5.91
N HIS A 335 -21.38 4.72 5.56
CA HIS A 335 -20.34 5.19 4.63
C HIS A 335 -19.77 4.07 3.74
N SER A 336 -20.38 2.88 3.77
CA SER A 336 -20.00 1.75 2.92
C SER A 336 -20.01 2.10 1.41
N ASP A 337 -20.95 2.91 0.94
CA ASP A 337 -20.98 3.41 -0.44
C ASP A 337 -19.81 4.33 -0.79
N LEU A 338 -19.38 5.16 0.17
CA LEU A 338 -18.26 6.07 0.04
C LEU A 338 -16.93 5.30 0.01
N LEU A 339 -16.79 4.25 0.82
CA LEU A 339 -15.64 3.33 0.77
C LEU A 339 -15.54 2.64 -0.59
N ARG A 340 -16.66 2.14 -1.14
CA ARG A 340 -16.70 1.57 -2.49
C ARG A 340 -16.30 2.58 -3.56
N LYS A 341 -16.72 3.84 -3.42
CA LYS A 341 -16.32 4.94 -4.32
C LYS A 341 -14.81 5.20 -4.26
N LEU A 342 -14.19 5.09 -3.08
CA LEU A 342 -12.74 5.19 -2.93
C LEU A 342 -11.97 4.00 -3.53
N GLY A 343 -12.63 2.85 -3.70
CA GLY A 343 -12.03 1.65 -4.28
C GLY A 343 -11.84 0.49 -3.31
N VAL A 344 -12.43 0.58 -2.10
CA VAL A 344 -12.44 -0.51 -1.12
C VAL A 344 -13.23 -1.69 -1.69
N LEU A 345 -12.62 -2.88 -1.61
CA LEU A 345 -13.14 -4.13 -2.15
C LEU A 345 -13.53 -5.10 -1.03
N ALA A 346 -12.79 -5.05 0.07
CA ALA A 346 -12.98 -5.93 1.19
C ALA A 346 -12.93 -5.15 2.50
N VAL A 347 -13.70 -5.65 3.45
CA VAL A 347 -13.65 -5.22 4.84
C VAL A 347 -13.31 -6.42 5.68
N TRP A 348 -12.47 -6.21 6.69
CA TRP A 348 -12.40 -7.17 7.77
C TRP A 348 -13.32 -6.65 8.88
N SER A 349 -14.45 -7.32 9.08
CA SER A 349 -15.47 -6.89 10.05
C SER A 349 -15.11 -7.27 11.48
N TYR A 350 -15.56 -6.43 12.43
CA TYR A 350 -15.51 -6.73 13.85
C TYR A 350 -16.50 -7.83 14.25
N PHE A 351 -17.73 -7.77 13.73
CA PHE A 351 -18.80 -8.74 13.95
C PHE A 351 -19.16 -9.45 12.64
N ALA A 352 -18.35 -10.44 12.26
CA ALA A 352 -18.64 -11.26 11.09
C ALA A 352 -19.86 -12.18 11.33
N ALA A 353 -20.55 -12.55 10.24
CA ALA A 353 -21.67 -13.48 10.29
C ALA A 353 -21.24 -14.92 10.67
N ASP A 354 -20.02 -15.31 10.31
CA ASP A 354 -19.40 -16.59 10.63
C ASP A 354 -18.07 -16.36 11.34
N ALA A 355 -17.78 -17.12 12.40
CA ALA A 355 -16.55 -17.02 13.16
C ALA A 355 -15.29 -17.29 12.31
N LYS A 356 -15.41 -18.16 11.28
CA LYS A 356 -14.29 -18.43 10.36
C LYS A 356 -13.92 -17.21 9.52
N ASP A 357 -14.85 -16.30 9.28
CA ASP A 357 -14.56 -15.08 8.53
C ASP A 357 -13.84 -14.04 9.41
N LEU A 358 -13.84 -14.23 10.73
CA LEU A 358 -13.06 -13.41 11.65
C LEU A 358 -11.62 -13.92 11.76
N PHE A 359 -11.46 -15.23 11.92
CA PHE A 359 -10.18 -15.90 12.12
C PHE A 359 -10.14 -17.30 11.49
N VAL A 360 -9.05 -17.61 10.78
CA VAL A 360 -8.74 -18.92 10.20
C VAL A 360 -7.35 -19.36 10.64
N ALA A 361 -7.19 -20.67 10.85
CA ALA A 361 -5.86 -21.24 11.09
C ALA A 361 -5.04 -21.19 9.78
N PRO A 362 -3.84 -20.56 9.79
CA PRO A 362 -3.06 -20.34 8.56
C PRO A 362 -2.52 -21.62 7.91
N ASP A 363 -2.58 -22.75 8.62
CA ASP A 363 -2.20 -24.10 8.19
C ASP A 363 -3.34 -25.13 8.39
N GLY A 364 -4.58 -24.68 8.63
CA GLY A 364 -5.74 -25.53 8.86
C GLY A 364 -6.15 -26.39 7.66
N PRO A 365 -7.08 -27.35 7.83
CA PRO A 365 -7.51 -28.26 6.75
C PRO A 365 -8.02 -27.54 5.50
N GLU A 366 -8.71 -26.41 5.68
CA GLU A 366 -9.32 -25.62 4.59
C GLU A 366 -8.27 -24.98 3.68
N VAL A 367 -7.11 -24.58 4.22
CA VAL A 367 -6.02 -23.94 3.43
C VAL A 367 -5.11 -24.96 2.73
N GLN A 368 -5.15 -26.25 3.10
CA GLN A 368 -4.28 -27.26 2.48
C GLN A 368 -4.61 -27.51 1.00
N HIS A 369 -5.86 -27.32 0.58
CA HIS A 369 -6.34 -27.72 -0.76
C HIS A 369 -6.62 -26.57 -1.75
N GLY A 370 -6.40 -25.31 -1.37
CA GLY A 370 -6.68 -24.18 -2.25
C GLY A 370 -6.52 -22.84 -1.55
N LEU A 371 -7.04 -21.77 -2.14
CA LEU A 371 -7.25 -20.51 -1.42
C LEU A 371 -8.58 -20.58 -0.66
N LEU A 372 -8.64 -19.91 0.50
CA LEU A 372 -9.91 -19.75 1.21
C LEU A 372 -10.84 -18.85 0.39
N PRO A 373 -12.09 -19.28 0.13
CA PRO A 373 -13.05 -18.44 -0.58
C PRO A 373 -13.42 -17.23 0.28
N LEU A 374 -13.53 -16.06 -0.35
CA LEU A 374 -14.01 -14.85 0.31
C LEU A 374 -15.54 -14.90 0.44
N THR A 375 -16.09 -14.50 1.59
CA THR A 375 -17.54 -14.37 1.80
C THR A 375 -18.01 -12.95 1.47
N SER A 376 -19.33 -12.74 1.36
CA SER A 376 -19.94 -11.47 0.91
C SER A 376 -21.09 -11.04 1.81
N THR A 377 -20.84 -11.02 3.13
CA THR A 377 -21.83 -10.61 4.14
C THR A 377 -22.33 -9.17 3.96
N TYR A 378 -21.46 -8.27 3.49
CA TYR A 378 -21.75 -6.84 3.35
C TYR A 378 -22.07 -6.49 1.90
N GLU A 379 -23.04 -5.58 1.70
CA GLU A 379 -23.47 -5.20 0.35
C GLU A 379 -22.28 -4.70 -0.48
N LYS A 380 -21.97 -5.48 -1.53
CA LYS A 380 -20.90 -5.21 -2.51
C LYS A 380 -19.48 -5.13 -1.93
N LEU A 381 -19.22 -5.81 -0.82
CA LEU A 381 -17.90 -5.90 -0.21
C LEU A 381 -17.60 -7.34 0.19
N TYR A 382 -16.37 -7.79 -0.05
CA TYR A 382 -15.89 -9.06 0.46
C TYR A 382 -15.58 -8.97 1.95
N ASN A 383 -15.74 -10.08 2.68
CA ASN A 383 -15.27 -10.22 4.06
C ASN A 383 -13.90 -10.92 4.06
N LEU A 384 -12.92 -10.32 4.72
CA LEU A 384 -11.54 -10.78 4.70
C LEU A 384 -11.20 -11.57 5.98
N PRO A 385 -10.90 -12.88 5.90
CA PRO A 385 -10.44 -13.66 7.05
C PRO A 385 -8.99 -13.35 7.42
N ARG A 386 -8.69 -13.37 8.71
CA ARG A 386 -7.32 -13.22 9.25
C ARG A 386 -6.75 -14.53 9.75
N ALA A 387 -5.43 -14.62 9.82
CA ALA A 387 -4.76 -15.66 10.57
C ALA A 387 -4.83 -15.37 12.08
N HIS A 388 -5.20 -16.38 12.88
CA HIS A 388 -5.16 -16.27 14.34
C HIS A 388 -3.75 -16.61 14.87
N PRO A 389 -3.15 -15.81 15.77
CA PRO A 389 -1.90 -16.19 16.44
C PRO A 389 -2.10 -17.46 17.29
N PRO A 390 -1.17 -18.42 17.37
CA PRO A 390 -1.36 -19.51 18.31
C PRO A 390 -1.43 -18.99 19.75
N ALA A 391 -2.24 -19.63 20.61
CA ALA A 391 -2.37 -19.24 22.00
C ALA A 391 -1.16 -19.76 22.81
N PHE A 392 -0.40 -18.85 23.43
CA PHE A 392 0.75 -19.16 24.28
C PHE A 392 0.54 -18.64 25.70
N ASP A 393 1.11 -19.32 26.70
CA ASP A 393 1.07 -18.84 28.09
C ASP A 393 2.20 -17.83 28.31
N THR A 394 1.87 -16.54 28.27
CA THR A 394 2.84 -15.45 28.41
C THR A 394 3.12 -15.07 29.87
N SER A 395 2.59 -15.79 30.86
CA SER A 395 2.70 -15.36 32.27
C SER A 395 4.13 -15.47 32.86
N SER A 396 4.99 -16.29 32.26
CA SER A 396 6.44 -16.29 32.50
C SER A 396 7.17 -16.90 31.30
N GLU A 397 8.47 -16.67 31.20
CA GLU A 397 9.31 -17.25 30.14
C GLU A 397 9.25 -18.80 30.12
N ASP A 398 9.36 -19.44 31.29
CA ASP A 398 9.33 -20.91 31.37
C ASP A 398 7.96 -21.49 30.97
N LYS A 399 6.86 -20.81 31.33
CA LYS A 399 5.51 -21.23 30.91
C LYS A 399 5.29 -20.98 29.43
N PHE A 400 5.85 -19.89 28.92
CA PHE A 400 5.86 -19.59 27.51
C PHE A 400 6.58 -20.71 26.74
N ASP A 401 7.83 -21.06 27.09
CA ASP A 401 8.54 -22.18 26.46
C ASP A 401 7.76 -23.49 26.56
N ALA A 402 7.20 -23.80 27.73
CA ALA A 402 6.41 -25.01 27.93
C ALA A 402 5.20 -25.07 26.97
N SER A 403 4.48 -23.96 26.81
CA SER A 403 3.36 -23.87 25.86
C SER A 403 3.84 -23.90 24.40
N ALA A 404 4.92 -23.17 24.09
CA ALA A 404 5.48 -23.03 22.76
C ALA A 404 6.09 -24.33 22.23
N ARG A 405 6.67 -25.17 23.09
CA ARG A 405 7.25 -26.47 22.76
C ARG A 405 6.27 -27.39 22.02
N THR A 406 4.97 -27.25 22.25
CA THR A 406 3.93 -28.03 21.55
C THR A 406 3.86 -27.68 20.06
N LEU A 407 4.02 -26.41 19.72
CA LEU A 407 3.91 -25.89 18.35
C LEU A 407 5.27 -25.78 17.67
N LEU A 408 6.31 -25.42 18.42
CA LEU A 408 7.66 -25.08 17.97
C LEU A 408 8.71 -26.11 18.38
N ALA A 409 8.33 -27.39 18.51
CA ALA A 409 9.19 -28.47 19.00
C ALA A 409 10.57 -28.56 18.33
N ASP A 410 10.69 -28.22 17.04
CA ASP A 410 11.94 -28.33 16.28
C ASP A 410 12.85 -27.10 16.42
N ILE A 411 12.33 -26.01 17.02
CA ILE A 411 13.12 -24.83 17.40
C ILE A 411 13.82 -25.10 18.74
N PRO A 412 15.15 -24.91 18.88
CA PRO A 412 15.86 -25.14 20.14
C PRO A 412 15.30 -24.34 21.32
N GLU A 413 15.38 -24.87 22.54
CA GLU A 413 14.83 -24.21 23.75
C GLU A 413 15.33 -22.77 23.92
N VAL A 414 16.62 -22.53 23.68
CA VAL A 414 17.21 -21.18 23.78
C VAL A 414 16.52 -20.22 22.80
N GLU A 415 16.33 -20.62 21.54
CA GLU A 415 15.66 -19.80 20.54
C GLU A 415 14.16 -19.64 20.79
N ARG A 416 13.50 -20.66 21.36
CA ARG A 416 12.09 -20.52 21.77
C ARG A 416 11.96 -19.52 22.90
N LYS A 417 12.82 -19.58 23.91
CA LYS A 417 12.84 -18.63 25.03
C LYS A 417 13.09 -17.19 24.56
N GLU A 418 13.94 -16.99 23.54
CA GLU A 418 14.13 -15.68 22.89
C GLU A 418 12.85 -15.07 22.28
N LEU A 419 11.83 -15.88 21.96
CA LEU A 419 10.55 -15.37 21.42
C LEU A 419 9.66 -14.74 22.50
N TYR A 420 9.99 -14.90 23.78
CA TYR A 420 9.23 -14.34 24.87
C TYR A 420 9.42 -12.81 24.97
N CYS A 421 8.35 -12.07 24.71
CA CYS A 421 8.29 -10.60 24.79
C CYS A 421 7.71 -10.06 26.12
N GLY A 422 7.56 -10.90 27.15
CA GLY A 422 7.02 -10.51 28.44
C GLY A 422 5.52 -10.83 28.64
N PRO A 423 4.96 -10.53 29.82
CA PRO A 423 3.57 -10.84 30.16
C PRO A 423 2.53 -10.23 29.22
N SER A 424 2.85 -9.05 28.68
CA SER A 424 1.99 -8.28 27.79
C SER A 424 2.12 -8.68 26.30
N CYS A 425 2.77 -9.79 25.95
CA CYS A 425 2.93 -10.23 24.55
C CYS A 425 1.62 -10.26 23.75
N ASN A 426 0.50 -10.63 24.39
CA ASN A 426 -0.81 -10.67 23.73
C ASN A 426 -1.35 -9.28 23.36
N VAL A 427 -0.82 -8.22 23.98
CA VAL A 427 -1.19 -6.83 23.76
C VAL A 427 -0.13 -6.12 22.91
N SER A 428 1.16 -6.39 23.16
CA SER A 428 2.30 -5.85 22.42
C SER A 428 2.61 -6.69 21.18
N GLN A 429 1.68 -6.69 20.23
CA GLN A 429 1.72 -7.61 19.08
C GLN A 429 2.96 -7.41 18.20
N GLY A 430 3.51 -6.20 18.11
CA GLY A 430 4.74 -5.93 17.35
C GLY A 430 5.94 -6.65 17.93
N ASN A 431 6.03 -6.73 19.26
CA ASN A 431 7.07 -7.51 19.93
C ASN A 431 6.85 -9.02 19.79
N ALA A 432 5.60 -9.46 19.66
CA ALA A 432 5.22 -10.85 19.42
C ALA A 432 5.37 -11.29 17.96
N LEU A 433 5.69 -10.39 17.02
CA LEU A 433 5.83 -10.68 15.59
C LEU A 433 6.85 -11.81 15.31
N ALA A 434 7.94 -11.86 16.07
CA ALA A 434 8.95 -12.92 15.95
C ALA A 434 8.34 -14.32 16.13
N MET A 435 7.46 -14.48 17.13
CA MET A 435 6.79 -15.72 17.45
C MET A 435 5.78 -16.11 16.36
N LEU A 436 5.06 -15.13 15.82
CA LEU A 436 4.14 -15.33 14.69
C LEU A 436 4.89 -15.90 13.48
N ILE A 437 5.99 -15.26 13.10
CA ILE A 437 6.84 -15.73 11.99
C ILE A 437 7.40 -17.12 12.27
N ALA A 438 7.97 -17.34 13.46
CA ALA A 438 8.54 -18.63 13.84
C ALA A 438 7.51 -19.78 13.70
N SER A 439 6.26 -19.56 14.12
CA SER A 439 5.19 -20.56 13.99
C SER A 439 4.82 -20.89 12.54
N HIS A 440 4.86 -19.91 11.64
CA HIS A 440 4.59 -20.11 10.22
C HIS A 440 5.75 -20.87 9.56
N LEU A 441 6.99 -20.45 9.82
CA LEU A 441 8.19 -21.13 9.28
C LEU A 441 8.27 -22.58 9.78
N GLU A 442 7.94 -22.85 11.03
CA GLU A 442 7.89 -24.20 11.58
C GLU A 442 6.85 -25.08 10.88
N SER A 443 5.65 -24.53 10.65
CA SER A 443 4.60 -25.24 9.92
C SER A 443 5.04 -25.63 8.51
N ILE A 444 5.76 -24.74 7.83
CA ILE A 444 6.36 -24.98 6.51
C ILE A 444 7.42 -26.08 6.58
N ASN A 445 8.31 -26.04 7.58
CA ASN A 445 9.35 -27.07 7.75
C ASN A 445 8.79 -28.45 8.04
N ARG A 446 7.61 -28.52 8.66
CA ARG A 446 6.85 -29.77 8.86
C ARG A 446 6.03 -30.19 7.64
N GLY A 447 6.19 -29.52 6.50
CA GLY A 447 5.55 -29.84 5.24
C GLY A 447 4.09 -29.37 5.11
N LYS A 448 3.61 -28.52 6.02
CA LYS A 448 2.25 -27.96 5.91
C LYS A 448 2.23 -26.78 4.97
N LYS A 449 1.16 -26.64 4.17
CA LYS A 449 0.91 -25.41 3.41
C LYS A 449 0.43 -24.31 4.35
N VAL A 450 0.95 -23.11 4.11
CA VAL A 450 0.66 -21.92 4.91
C VAL A 450 0.14 -20.86 3.95
N LYS A 451 -1.08 -20.39 4.20
CA LYS A 451 -1.76 -19.38 3.39
C LYS A 451 -2.56 -18.47 4.31
N GLY A 452 -1.97 -17.34 4.70
CA GLY A 452 -2.58 -16.48 5.71
C GLY A 452 -2.21 -15.02 5.60
N LEU A 453 -3.12 -14.20 6.11
CA LEU A 453 -2.93 -12.78 6.36
C LEU A 453 -2.73 -12.60 7.88
N ILE A 454 -1.50 -12.35 8.30
CA ILE A 454 -1.17 -12.11 9.70
C ILE A 454 -1.71 -10.74 10.11
N TYR A 455 -2.49 -10.72 11.17
CA TYR A 455 -2.83 -9.49 11.88
C TYR A 455 -1.83 -9.26 13.00
N THR A 456 -1.31 -8.03 13.08
CA THR A 456 -0.32 -7.61 14.08
C THR A 456 -0.35 -6.09 14.22
N HIS A 457 0.29 -5.55 15.25
CA HIS A 457 0.53 -4.10 15.40
C HIS A 457 2.03 -3.88 15.23
N PHE A 458 2.52 -3.30 14.13
CA PHE A 458 3.98 -3.28 13.91
C PHE A 458 4.74 -2.46 14.96
N GLY A 459 4.18 -1.32 15.38
CA GLY A 459 4.77 -0.47 16.41
C GLY A 459 3.85 -0.34 17.63
N SER A 460 4.21 -1.03 18.71
CA SER A 460 3.53 -0.92 20.01
C SER A 460 4.57 -0.68 21.11
N GLU A 461 4.90 0.58 21.41
CA GLU A 461 5.78 0.91 22.55
C GLU A 461 5.03 0.95 23.89
N GLU A 462 3.71 1.17 23.86
CA GLU A 462 2.91 1.30 25.07
C GLU A 462 2.78 -0.06 25.79
N GLY A 463 3.23 -0.12 27.05
CA GLY A 463 2.95 -1.26 27.94
C GLY A 463 4.04 -2.32 28.09
N THR A 464 5.23 -2.16 27.51
CA THR A 464 6.37 -3.08 27.78
C THR A 464 7.59 -2.33 28.32
N GLN A 465 8.12 -2.77 29.47
CA GLN A 465 9.41 -2.28 30.00
C GLN A 465 10.62 -2.95 29.32
N VAL A 466 10.37 -3.78 28.30
CA VAL A 466 11.34 -4.78 27.79
C VAL A 466 12.18 -4.23 26.62
N PHE A 467 11.62 -3.34 25.79
CA PHE A 467 12.31 -2.75 24.64
C PHE A 467 11.82 -1.33 24.39
N ARG A 468 12.73 -0.42 24.02
CA ARG A 468 12.41 0.95 23.63
C ARG A 468 12.90 1.15 22.20
N ALA A 469 11.97 1.44 21.28
CA ALA A 469 12.34 1.59 19.89
C ALA A 469 13.06 2.93 19.66
N SER A 470 13.92 2.95 18.65
CA SER A 470 14.51 4.16 18.08
C SER A 470 14.43 4.10 16.56
N VAL A 471 14.86 5.17 15.88
CA VAL A 471 14.92 5.18 14.42
C VAL A 471 15.93 4.14 13.90
N GLU A 472 17.03 3.95 14.62
CA GLU A 472 18.09 2.99 14.30
C GLU A 472 17.72 1.56 14.71
N GLU A 473 16.95 1.42 15.79
CA GLU A 473 16.49 0.13 16.31
C GLU A 473 14.96 0.11 16.44
N PRO A 474 14.22 0.01 15.32
CA PRO A 474 12.76 0.13 15.33
C PRO A 474 12.04 -1.11 15.85
N VAL A 475 12.71 -2.26 15.92
CA VAL A 475 12.13 -3.54 16.35
C VAL A 475 13.07 -4.29 17.28
N THR A 476 12.52 -5.22 18.08
CA THR A 476 13.31 -6.03 19.02
C THR A 476 14.35 -6.89 18.30
N PRO A 477 15.43 -7.32 18.99
CA PRO A 477 16.41 -8.24 18.42
C PRO A 477 15.80 -9.56 17.91
N ALA A 478 14.78 -10.08 18.60
CA ALA A 478 14.06 -11.28 18.18
C ALA A 478 13.32 -11.05 16.85
N VAL A 479 12.58 -9.94 16.71
CA VAL A 479 11.90 -9.60 15.46
C VAL A 479 12.90 -9.42 14.33
N ARG A 480 14.02 -8.71 14.58
CA ARG A 480 15.12 -8.56 13.61
C ARG A 480 15.65 -9.91 13.12
N LYS A 481 15.95 -10.84 14.03
CA LYS A 481 16.44 -12.20 13.73
C LYS A 481 15.43 -12.99 12.88
N TRP A 482 14.17 -13.02 13.29
CA TRP A 482 13.14 -13.82 12.62
C TRP A 482 12.67 -13.23 11.29
N MET A 483 12.65 -11.91 11.15
CA MET A 483 12.37 -11.25 9.87
C MET A 483 13.49 -11.48 8.84
N ARG A 484 14.76 -11.53 9.27
CA ARG A 484 15.88 -11.95 8.40
C ARG A 484 15.71 -13.39 7.90
N ARG A 485 15.33 -14.31 8.79
CA ARG A 485 14.98 -15.69 8.41
C ARG A 485 13.82 -15.71 7.42
N PHE A 486 12.75 -14.94 7.68
CA PHE A 486 11.61 -14.83 6.77
C PHE A 486 12.01 -14.33 5.39
N ALA A 487 12.87 -13.29 5.31
CA ALA A 487 13.41 -12.80 4.04
C ALA A 487 14.20 -13.90 3.29
N ASN A 488 14.94 -14.76 3.99
CA ASN A 488 15.56 -15.93 3.35
C ASN A 488 14.52 -16.91 2.79
N TYR A 489 13.36 -17.10 3.44
CA TYR A 489 12.28 -17.93 2.87
C TYR A 489 11.61 -17.29 1.64
N VAL A 490 11.68 -15.96 1.52
CA VAL A 490 11.20 -15.24 0.34
C VAL A 490 12.21 -15.34 -0.80
N TYR A 491 13.50 -15.10 -0.54
CA TYR A 491 14.53 -14.89 -1.55
C TYR A 491 15.50 -16.05 -1.78
N ASP A 492 15.64 -16.95 -0.81
CA ASP A 492 16.63 -18.04 -0.79
C ASP A 492 18.07 -17.54 -0.96
N PHE A 493 18.45 -16.56 -0.15
CA PHE A 493 19.78 -15.93 -0.21
C PHE A 493 20.92 -16.94 -0.02
N ASP A 494 20.72 -17.96 0.82
CA ASP A 494 21.72 -18.98 1.12
C ASP A 494 21.61 -20.26 0.27
N GLY A 495 20.60 -20.36 -0.60
CA GLY A 495 20.33 -21.53 -1.44
C GLY A 495 19.78 -22.74 -0.70
N SER A 496 19.43 -22.61 0.59
CA SER A 496 18.90 -23.71 1.41
C SER A 496 17.38 -23.87 1.29
N ILE A 497 16.66 -22.85 0.83
CA ILE A 497 15.20 -22.80 0.76
C ILE A 497 14.72 -23.26 -0.62
N GLY A 498 14.53 -24.58 -0.76
CA GLY A 498 13.91 -25.16 -1.96
C GLY A 498 12.52 -24.57 -2.27
N VAL A 499 12.12 -24.63 -3.55
CA VAL A 499 10.86 -24.06 -4.10
C VAL A 499 9.60 -24.48 -3.34
N ASN A 500 9.59 -25.69 -2.78
CA ASN A 500 8.49 -26.24 -2.00
C ASN A 500 8.29 -25.55 -0.64
N ARG A 501 9.25 -24.72 -0.19
CA ARG A 501 9.23 -23.96 1.07
C ARG A 501 9.24 -22.44 0.86
N ARG A 502 9.36 -21.96 -0.39
CA ARG A 502 9.41 -20.52 -0.69
C ARG A 502 8.09 -19.83 -0.35
N ILE A 503 8.19 -18.64 0.25
CA ILE A 503 7.04 -17.84 0.70
C ILE A 503 6.87 -16.62 -0.19
N TRP A 504 5.66 -16.42 -0.69
CA TRP A 504 5.24 -15.14 -1.26
C TRP A 504 4.81 -14.21 -0.13
N SER A 505 5.34 -12.98 -0.10
CA SER A 505 5.02 -11.98 0.94
C SER A 505 4.53 -10.66 0.33
N PRO A 506 3.34 -10.63 -0.31
CA PRO A 506 2.81 -9.42 -0.93
C PRO A 506 2.20 -8.45 0.11
N PRO A 507 2.03 -7.16 -0.26
CA PRO A 507 1.21 -6.21 0.50
C PRO A 507 -0.23 -6.73 0.71
N ALA A 508 -0.90 -6.33 1.79
CA ALA A 508 -2.24 -6.79 2.15
C ALA A 508 -3.25 -6.59 1.01
N ASN A 509 -3.26 -5.39 0.40
CA ASN A 509 -4.18 -5.10 -0.69
C ASN A 509 -3.89 -5.94 -1.94
N THR A 510 -2.62 -6.29 -2.18
CA THR A 510 -2.25 -7.16 -3.30
C THR A 510 -2.78 -8.57 -3.06
N TRP A 511 -2.69 -9.05 -1.82
CA TRP A 511 -3.24 -10.36 -1.45
C TRP A 511 -4.75 -10.44 -1.64
N VAL A 512 -5.52 -9.45 -1.16
CA VAL A 512 -6.99 -9.50 -1.34
C VAL A 512 -7.40 -9.45 -2.81
N ARG A 513 -6.72 -8.64 -3.63
CA ARG A 513 -6.97 -8.61 -5.09
C ARG A 513 -6.68 -9.94 -5.73
N TYR A 514 -5.59 -10.59 -5.34
CA TYR A 514 -5.24 -11.93 -5.80
C TYR A 514 -6.33 -12.95 -5.45
N GLN A 515 -6.88 -12.91 -4.24
CA GLN A 515 -7.98 -13.80 -3.83
C GLN A 515 -9.25 -13.57 -4.68
N VAL A 516 -9.63 -12.31 -4.92
CA VAL A 516 -10.79 -11.96 -5.77
C VAL A 516 -10.58 -12.44 -7.21
N MET A 517 -9.40 -12.19 -7.77
CA MET A 517 -8.99 -12.61 -9.11
C MET A 517 -9.05 -14.14 -9.24
N HIS A 518 -8.38 -14.86 -8.34
CA HIS A 518 -8.32 -16.32 -8.37
C HIS A 518 -9.69 -16.99 -8.18
N SER A 519 -10.62 -16.36 -7.47
CA SER A 519 -11.96 -16.90 -7.25
C SER A 519 -12.82 -16.94 -8.52
N ASN A 520 -12.49 -16.15 -9.55
CA ASN A 520 -13.35 -15.96 -10.73
C ASN A 520 -12.64 -16.23 -12.08
N ILE A 521 -11.31 -16.18 -12.13
CA ILE A 521 -10.52 -16.17 -13.39
C ILE A 521 -10.75 -17.38 -14.30
N ALA A 522 -11.05 -18.55 -13.74
CA ALA A 522 -11.15 -19.80 -14.52
C ALA A 522 -12.15 -19.72 -15.68
N SER A 523 -13.27 -19.01 -15.51
CA SER A 523 -14.30 -18.85 -16.56
C SER A 523 -13.99 -17.74 -17.57
N HIS A 524 -12.91 -16.98 -17.35
CA HIS A 524 -12.52 -15.81 -18.12
C HIS A 524 -11.17 -15.97 -18.81
N LEU A 525 -10.51 -17.11 -18.60
CA LEU A 525 -9.21 -17.46 -19.15
C LEU A 525 -9.38 -18.43 -20.32
N ALA A 526 -8.78 -18.09 -21.46
CA ALA A 526 -8.63 -18.98 -22.60
C ALA A 526 -7.15 -19.15 -22.93
N ILE A 527 -6.73 -20.39 -23.18
CA ILE A 527 -5.36 -20.74 -23.52
C ILE A 527 -5.38 -21.56 -24.81
N ASP A 528 -4.70 -21.05 -25.84
CA ASP A 528 -4.42 -21.79 -27.08
C ASP A 528 -2.89 -21.87 -27.25
N LYS A 529 -2.32 -23.04 -26.99
CA LYS A 529 -0.87 -23.24 -26.88
C LYS A 529 -0.29 -22.27 -25.85
N SER A 530 0.54 -21.31 -26.28
CA SER A 530 1.12 -20.27 -25.42
C SER A 530 0.44 -18.91 -25.58
N ALA A 531 -0.68 -18.83 -26.32
CA ALA A 531 -1.49 -17.63 -26.41
C ALA A 531 -2.56 -17.64 -25.31
N ILE A 532 -2.51 -16.63 -24.44
CA ILE A 532 -3.41 -16.46 -23.31
C ILE A 532 -4.32 -15.27 -23.59
N SER A 533 -5.63 -15.46 -23.42
CA SER A 533 -6.62 -14.40 -23.47
C SER A 533 -7.41 -14.35 -22.18
N ILE A 534 -7.49 -13.17 -21.59
CA ILE A 534 -8.27 -12.88 -20.38
C ILE A 534 -9.37 -11.91 -20.77
N THR A 535 -10.62 -12.33 -20.57
CA THR A 535 -11.81 -11.51 -20.87
C THR A 535 -12.28 -10.81 -19.59
N PRO A 536 -12.34 -9.47 -19.54
CA PRO A 536 -12.85 -8.78 -18.37
C PRO A 536 -14.29 -9.15 -18.06
N TRP A 537 -14.65 -9.17 -16.77
CA TRP A 537 -15.99 -9.52 -16.28
C TRP A 537 -16.47 -8.55 -15.21
N THR A 538 -17.76 -8.58 -14.92
CA THR A 538 -18.31 -7.88 -13.75
C THR A 538 -18.27 -8.82 -12.55
N ASP A 539 -17.47 -8.47 -11.55
CA ASP A 539 -17.36 -9.24 -10.31
C ASP A 539 -18.72 -9.29 -9.60
N PRO A 540 -19.22 -10.50 -9.25
CA PRO A 540 -20.58 -10.66 -8.74
C PRO A 540 -20.79 -10.01 -7.37
N VAL A 541 -19.74 -9.81 -6.58
CA VAL A 541 -19.83 -9.18 -5.26
C VAL A 541 -19.72 -7.67 -5.41
N THR A 542 -18.57 -7.15 -5.82
CA THR A 542 -18.27 -5.72 -5.86
C THR A 542 -19.01 -4.97 -6.96
N GLN A 543 -19.54 -5.67 -7.97
CA GLN A 543 -20.21 -5.10 -9.14
C GLN A 543 -19.31 -4.14 -9.94
N THR A 544 -18.00 -4.35 -9.86
CA THR A 544 -16.99 -3.63 -10.64
C THR A 544 -16.43 -4.51 -11.75
N THR A 545 -15.84 -3.91 -12.78
CA THR A 545 -15.20 -4.67 -13.87
C THR A 545 -13.80 -5.12 -13.45
N TRP A 546 -13.50 -6.39 -13.65
CA TRP A 546 -12.22 -7.03 -13.35
C TRP A 546 -11.61 -7.70 -14.58
N PRO A 547 -10.28 -7.59 -14.80
CA PRO A 547 -9.40 -6.60 -14.17
C PRO A 547 -9.81 -5.17 -14.55
N ASP A 548 -9.48 -4.18 -13.70
CA ASP A 548 -9.68 -2.76 -14.06
C ASP A 548 -8.70 -2.38 -15.18
N MET A 549 -9.23 -2.24 -16.40
CA MET A 549 -8.42 -1.93 -17.59
C MET A 549 -7.67 -0.58 -17.51
N ARG A 550 -8.03 0.29 -16.57
CA ARG A 550 -7.31 1.56 -16.31
C ARG A 550 -6.11 1.38 -15.38
N ALA A 551 -6.04 0.25 -14.67
CA ALA A 551 -4.97 -0.09 -13.73
C ALA A 551 -3.93 -1.04 -14.33
N GLY A 552 -3.82 -1.10 -15.66
CA GLY A 552 -2.84 -1.96 -16.33
C GLY A 552 -3.06 -3.44 -15.97
N THR A 553 -2.02 -4.11 -15.49
CA THR A 553 -2.05 -5.51 -15.05
C THR A 553 -2.12 -5.68 -13.53
N ARG A 554 -2.38 -4.61 -12.76
CA ARG A 554 -2.43 -4.62 -11.28
C ARG A 554 -3.22 -5.79 -10.70
N ASP A 555 -4.48 -5.93 -11.11
CA ASP A 555 -5.40 -6.94 -10.54
C ASP A 555 -5.01 -8.38 -10.90
N LEU A 556 -4.08 -8.54 -11.83
CA LEU A 556 -3.56 -9.84 -12.31
C LEU A 556 -2.19 -10.19 -11.69
N HIS A 557 -1.63 -9.33 -10.84
CA HIS A 557 -0.30 -9.54 -10.26
C HIS A 557 -0.20 -10.90 -9.56
N GLY A 558 0.78 -11.71 -9.97
CA GLY A 558 1.01 -13.04 -9.42
C GLY A 558 0.17 -14.16 -10.07
N LEU A 559 -0.77 -13.85 -10.97
CA LEU A 559 -1.50 -14.90 -11.70
C LEU A 559 -0.52 -15.71 -12.55
N THR A 560 -0.34 -16.98 -12.20
CA THR A 560 0.55 -17.90 -12.90
C THR A 560 -0.25 -18.88 -13.73
N VAL A 561 0.03 -18.90 -15.05
CA VAL A 561 -0.67 -19.72 -16.04
C VAL A 561 0.30 -20.70 -16.66
N TYR A 562 -0.05 -21.99 -16.63
CA TYR A 562 0.73 -23.03 -17.28
C TYR A 562 0.65 -22.90 -18.80
N VAL A 563 1.80 -22.92 -19.46
CA VAL A 563 1.91 -22.87 -20.92
C VAL A 563 2.99 -23.85 -21.40
N PRO A 564 2.82 -24.46 -22.60
CA PRO A 564 3.78 -25.44 -23.12
C PRO A 564 5.12 -24.81 -23.51
N ASP A 565 5.13 -23.52 -23.87
CA ASP A 565 6.34 -22.81 -24.30
C ASP A 565 6.26 -21.33 -23.86
N PRO A 566 6.90 -20.95 -22.74
CA PRO A 566 6.92 -19.57 -22.25
C PRO A 566 7.62 -18.58 -23.19
N GLU A 567 8.59 -19.01 -23.99
CA GLU A 567 9.35 -18.11 -24.87
C GLU A 567 8.45 -17.52 -25.95
N HIS A 568 7.51 -18.33 -26.45
CA HIS A 568 6.48 -17.91 -27.42
C HIS A 568 5.17 -17.46 -26.77
N ALA A 569 5.15 -17.23 -25.45
CA ALA A 569 3.94 -16.80 -24.78
C ALA A 569 3.51 -15.40 -25.20
N SER A 570 2.19 -15.23 -25.37
CA SER A 570 1.55 -13.93 -25.61
C SER A 570 0.31 -13.80 -24.73
N VAL A 571 0.06 -12.60 -24.22
CA VAL A 571 -1.05 -12.34 -23.29
C VAL A 571 -1.88 -11.20 -23.82
N LYS A 572 -3.20 -11.42 -23.91
CA LYS A 572 -4.20 -10.40 -24.23
C LYS A 572 -5.17 -10.25 -23.07
N ILE A 573 -5.42 -9.01 -22.65
CA ILE A 573 -6.39 -8.67 -21.62
C ILE A 573 -7.42 -7.74 -22.25
N GLY A 574 -8.68 -8.17 -22.33
CA GLY A 574 -9.72 -7.43 -23.06
C GLY A 574 -9.34 -7.14 -24.51
N GLY A 575 -8.58 -8.05 -25.14
CA GLY A 575 -8.07 -7.90 -26.51
C GLY A 575 -6.79 -7.06 -26.66
N LYS A 576 -6.30 -6.39 -25.60
CA LYS A 576 -5.06 -5.61 -25.62
C LYS A 576 -3.86 -6.48 -25.24
N GLU A 577 -2.82 -6.47 -26.05
CA GLU A 577 -1.57 -7.18 -25.74
C GLU A 577 -0.82 -6.53 -24.57
N THR A 578 -0.21 -7.36 -23.74
CA THR A 578 0.72 -6.94 -22.68
C THR A 578 2.00 -7.75 -22.72
N GLN A 579 3.09 -7.14 -22.29
CA GLN A 579 4.39 -7.78 -22.08
C GLN A 579 4.75 -7.87 -20.59
N SER A 580 3.83 -7.48 -19.70
CA SER A 580 4.04 -7.47 -18.25
C SER A 580 3.84 -8.85 -17.65
N PHE A 581 4.73 -9.77 -18.01
CA PHE A 581 4.78 -11.11 -17.44
C PHE A 581 6.20 -11.67 -17.43
N THR A 582 6.49 -12.45 -16.40
CA THR A 582 7.72 -13.22 -16.24
C THR A 582 7.54 -14.60 -16.85
N ARG A 583 8.58 -15.11 -17.50
CA ARG A 583 8.65 -16.47 -18.02
C ARG A 583 9.32 -17.33 -16.96
N ASN A 584 8.62 -18.35 -16.50
CA ASN A 584 9.09 -19.19 -15.41
C ASN A 584 9.72 -20.47 -15.96
N PRO A 585 10.80 -20.96 -15.33
CA PRO A 585 11.29 -22.31 -15.59
C PRO A 585 10.26 -23.37 -15.13
N PRO A 586 10.50 -24.66 -15.44
CA PRO A 586 9.68 -25.74 -14.93
C PRO A 586 9.58 -25.73 -13.40
N ASP A 587 8.36 -25.89 -12.87
CA ASP A 587 8.14 -26.04 -11.44
C ASP A 587 8.38 -27.49 -10.96
N GLU A 588 8.02 -27.80 -9.71
CA GLU A 588 8.16 -29.14 -9.13
C GLU A 588 7.37 -30.25 -9.87
N THR A 589 6.40 -29.87 -10.69
CA THR A 589 5.63 -30.79 -11.56
C THR A 589 6.28 -30.98 -12.93
N GLY A 590 7.35 -30.23 -13.23
CA GLY A 590 8.01 -30.19 -14.54
C GLY A 590 7.30 -29.32 -15.57
N LYS A 591 6.26 -28.58 -15.18
CA LYS A 591 5.50 -27.71 -16.07
C LYS A 591 6.06 -26.30 -16.08
N THR A 592 6.17 -25.73 -17.28
CA THR A 592 6.52 -24.33 -17.50
C THR A 592 5.31 -23.41 -17.39
N SER A 593 5.53 -22.15 -17.05
CA SER A 593 4.44 -21.18 -16.86
C SER A 593 4.90 -19.76 -17.18
N ILE A 594 3.94 -18.84 -17.23
CA ILE A 594 4.21 -17.41 -17.09
C ILE A 594 3.50 -16.86 -15.86
N THR A 595 4.04 -15.80 -15.26
CA THR A 595 3.41 -15.06 -14.16
C THR A 595 3.13 -13.63 -14.59
N LEU A 596 1.89 -13.16 -14.50
CA LEU A 596 1.55 -11.76 -14.79
C LEU A 596 2.06 -10.83 -13.68
N VAL A 597 2.59 -9.67 -14.07
CA VAL A 597 3.28 -8.72 -13.18
C VAL A 597 2.59 -7.36 -13.27
N ASP A 598 2.53 -6.64 -12.16
CA ASP A 598 1.90 -5.31 -12.08
C ASP A 598 2.75 -4.28 -12.83
N ASP A 599 2.14 -3.56 -13.77
CA ASP A 599 2.75 -2.46 -14.52
C ASP A 599 2.16 -1.07 -14.23
N GLN A 600 1.33 -0.93 -13.19
CA GLN A 600 0.60 0.29 -12.86
C GLN A 600 1.47 1.39 -12.23
N VAL A 601 2.53 1.00 -11.52
CA VAL A 601 3.39 1.89 -10.72
C VAL A 601 4.89 1.80 -11.10
N PRO A 602 5.25 1.93 -12.39
CA PRO A 602 6.63 1.78 -12.81
C PRO A 602 7.51 2.95 -12.36
N THR A 603 8.76 2.67 -12.02
CA THR A 603 9.82 3.68 -11.85
C THR A 603 10.76 3.61 -13.06
N PRO A 604 10.74 4.60 -13.98
CA PRO A 604 11.53 4.54 -15.21
C PRO A 604 13.03 4.75 -14.96
N ILE A 605 13.85 3.76 -15.31
CA ILE A 605 15.31 3.84 -15.31
C ILE A 605 15.78 4.38 -16.67
N ILE A 606 15.35 3.74 -17.77
CA ILE A 606 15.49 4.22 -19.15
C ILE A 606 14.09 4.21 -19.79
N GLY A 607 13.54 5.39 -20.01
CA GLY A 607 12.19 5.60 -20.55
C GLY A 607 12.18 6.59 -21.71
N GLN A 608 11.08 7.33 -21.85
CA GLN A 608 10.86 8.24 -22.98
C GLN A 608 11.61 9.58 -22.82
N VAL A 609 12.01 9.92 -21.59
CA VAL A 609 12.76 11.14 -21.29
C VAL A 609 14.24 10.92 -21.54
N SER A 610 14.83 11.83 -22.33
CA SER A 610 16.27 11.97 -22.55
C SER A 610 17.02 11.91 -21.22
N LEU A 611 18.01 11.03 -21.10
CA LEU A 611 18.77 10.87 -19.86
C LEU A 611 19.54 12.13 -19.49
N LYS A 612 19.94 12.96 -20.46
CA LYS A 612 20.55 14.28 -20.18
C LYS A 612 19.68 15.22 -19.35
N ASP A 613 18.36 15.04 -19.32
CA ASP A 613 17.46 15.85 -18.50
C ASP A 613 17.39 15.37 -17.04
N ARG A 614 18.03 14.25 -16.69
CA ARG A 614 17.93 13.60 -15.36
C ARG A 614 19.20 12.87 -14.88
N ALA A 615 20.28 12.87 -15.66
CA ALA A 615 21.50 12.13 -15.39
C ALA A 615 22.72 12.74 -16.09
N GLY A 616 23.89 12.55 -15.50
CA GLY A 616 25.17 12.65 -16.21
C GLY A 616 25.43 11.36 -17.01
N ILE A 617 25.94 11.49 -18.23
CA ILE A 617 26.23 10.35 -19.11
C ILE A 617 27.69 10.38 -19.52
N GLU A 618 28.37 9.26 -19.32
CA GLU A 618 29.77 9.07 -19.67
C GLU A 618 29.90 7.86 -20.59
N ALA A 619 30.24 8.10 -21.87
CA ALA A 619 30.61 7.03 -22.78
C ALA A 619 32.06 6.61 -22.48
N ILE A 620 32.23 5.41 -21.92
CA ILE A 620 33.55 4.86 -21.54
C ILE A 620 34.25 4.30 -22.77
N SER A 621 33.52 3.55 -23.61
CA SER A 621 33.98 3.06 -24.90
C SER A 621 32.81 2.90 -25.88
N GLY A 622 33.08 3.08 -27.17
CA GLY A 622 32.05 3.09 -28.20
C GLY A 622 31.24 4.39 -28.24
N GLN A 623 30.13 4.37 -28.98
CA GLN A 623 29.26 5.52 -29.17
C GLN A 623 27.93 5.32 -28.44
N PHE A 624 27.60 6.24 -27.52
CA PHE A 624 26.30 6.27 -26.85
C PHE A 624 25.36 7.27 -27.53
N THR A 625 24.12 6.86 -27.79
CA THR A 625 23.03 7.72 -28.26
C THR A 625 21.90 7.71 -27.24
N ASP A 626 21.48 8.90 -26.81
CA ASP A 626 20.43 9.09 -25.81
C ASP A 626 19.02 8.94 -26.42
N ALA A 627 18.03 8.72 -25.55
CA ALA A 627 16.63 8.66 -25.92
C ALA A 627 16.11 10.01 -26.42
N SER A 628 15.15 9.96 -27.35
CA SER A 628 14.45 11.12 -27.88
C SER A 628 12.96 10.84 -28.01
N ALA A 629 12.15 11.87 -28.24
CA ALA A 629 10.71 11.69 -28.47
C ALA A 629 10.39 10.79 -29.69
N ALA A 630 11.27 10.75 -30.69
CA ALA A 630 11.12 9.88 -31.87
C ALA A 630 11.66 8.44 -31.63
N SER A 631 12.57 8.29 -30.68
CA SER A 631 13.26 7.04 -30.37
C SER A 631 13.37 6.89 -28.84
N PRO A 632 12.36 6.32 -28.17
CA PRO A 632 12.29 6.21 -26.71
C PRO A 632 13.19 5.08 -26.17
N TYR A 633 14.42 5.00 -26.69
CA TYR A 633 15.41 3.99 -26.37
C TYR A 633 16.81 4.61 -26.45
N VAL A 634 17.74 4.07 -25.67
CA VAL A 634 19.15 4.42 -25.78
C VAL A 634 19.85 3.41 -26.67
N SER A 635 20.94 3.83 -27.32
CA SER A 635 21.78 2.95 -28.14
C SER A 635 23.22 3.01 -27.71
N LEU A 636 23.87 1.85 -27.67
CA LEU A 636 25.30 1.70 -27.45
C LEU A 636 25.92 0.96 -28.63
N ALA A 637 26.78 1.62 -29.39
CA ALA A 637 27.41 1.08 -30.59
C ALA A 637 28.92 0.89 -30.42
N THR A 638 29.45 -0.21 -30.96
CA THR A 638 30.90 -0.45 -31.05
C THR A 638 31.51 0.28 -32.23
N GLU A 639 32.50 1.15 -31.99
CA GLU A 639 33.24 1.81 -33.08
C GLU A 639 34.33 0.91 -33.67
N LYS A 640 34.93 0.07 -32.83
CA LYS A 640 35.93 -0.94 -33.17
C LYS A 640 35.47 -2.29 -32.62
N SER A 641 35.97 -3.39 -33.18
CA SER A 641 35.75 -4.72 -32.61
C SER A 641 36.23 -4.75 -31.16
N GLY A 642 35.41 -5.29 -30.25
CA GLY A 642 35.71 -5.35 -28.82
C GLY A 642 34.50 -4.93 -27.99
N ASP A 643 34.75 -4.06 -27.02
CA ASP A 643 33.78 -3.72 -25.98
C ASP A 643 33.30 -2.27 -26.10
N ALA A 644 31.99 -2.06 -25.96
CA ALA A 644 31.37 -0.75 -25.77
C ALA A 644 30.75 -0.67 -24.37
N SER A 645 30.83 0.49 -23.72
CA SER A 645 30.25 0.70 -22.40
C SER A 645 29.89 2.17 -22.16
N ALA A 646 28.76 2.41 -21.48
CA ALA A 646 28.35 3.71 -21.02
C ALA A 646 27.91 3.66 -19.54
N ALA A 647 28.25 4.70 -18.79
CA ALA A 647 27.81 4.92 -17.42
C ALA A 647 26.80 6.06 -17.37
N ILE A 648 25.64 5.79 -16.78
CA ILE A 648 24.55 6.73 -16.56
C ILE A 648 24.50 7.00 -15.05
N LYS A 649 24.80 8.23 -14.64
CA LYS A 649 24.82 8.66 -13.24
C LYS A 649 23.58 9.53 -12.98
N PRO A 650 22.45 8.95 -12.55
CA PRO A 650 21.23 9.70 -12.29
C PRO A 650 21.46 10.76 -11.21
N TRP A 651 20.77 11.90 -11.30
CA TRP A 651 20.83 12.91 -10.23
C TRP A 651 20.17 12.40 -8.95
N ARG A 652 19.03 11.73 -9.10
CA ARG A 652 18.36 10.96 -8.05
C ARG A 652 17.48 9.87 -8.69
N LEU A 653 17.68 8.62 -8.26
CA LEU A 653 16.86 7.48 -8.67
C LEU A 653 16.70 6.55 -7.46
N ASP A 654 15.53 6.63 -6.84
CA ASP A 654 15.18 5.83 -5.67
C ASP A 654 14.22 4.72 -6.10
N LEU A 655 14.55 3.48 -5.74
CA LEU A 655 13.76 2.29 -6.05
C LEU A 655 13.13 1.74 -4.76
N TRP A 656 11.80 1.76 -4.69
CA TRP A 656 11.05 1.34 -3.49
C TRP A 656 10.23 0.08 -3.78
N ASN A 657 10.30 -0.91 -2.88
CA ASN A 657 9.50 -2.14 -2.95
C ASN A 657 9.63 -2.88 -4.31
N THR A 658 10.78 -2.77 -4.99
CA THR A 658 10.99 -3.37 -6.30
C THR A 658 10.88 -4.88 -6.22
N SER A 659 9.88 -5.43 -6.91
CA SER A 659 9.68 -6.88 -7.03
C SER A 659 10.18 -7.42 -8.38
N HIS A 660 10.17 -6.58 -9.41
CA HIS A 660 10.58 -6.97 -10.76
C HIS A 660 11.33 -5.83 -11.47
N LEU A 661 12.20 -6.19 -12.42
CA LEU A 661 12.71 -5.27 -13.43
C LEU A 661 12.15 -5.65 -14.79
N GLN A 662 11.70 -4.67 -15.57
CA GLN A 662 11.28 -4.90 -16.95
C GLN A 662 12.15 -4.10 -17.90
N LEU A 663 12.51 -4.68 -19.04
CA LEU A 663 13.24 -4.02 -20.12
C LEU A 663 12.97 -4.72 -21.45
N ALA A 664 13.24 -4.02 -22.55
CA ALA A 664 13.36 -4.62 -23.87
C ALA A 664 14.69 -4.25 -24.53
N VAL A 665 15.29 -5.21 -25.22
CA VAL A 665 16.59 -5.06 -25.89
C VAL A 665 16.48 -5.45 -27.36
N ARG A 666 17.33 -4.83 -28.19
CA ARG A 666 17.46 -5.17 -29.61
C ARG A 666 18.92 -5.04 -30.03
N LYS A 667 19.42 -6.01 -30.78
CA LYS A 667 20.74 -5.94 -31.43
C LYS A 667 20.60 -5.57 -32.89
N ARG A 668 21.43 -4.64 -33.36
CA ARG A 668 21.56 -4.24 -34.77
C ARG A 668 23.00 -4.38 -35.22
N CYS A 669 23.19 -4.58 -36.51
CA CYS A 669 24.50 -4.81 -37.11
C CYS A 669 24.60 -4.00 -38.40
N SER A 670 25.59 -3.13 -38.52
CA SER A 670 25.89 -2.48 -39.80
C SER A 670 26.75 -3.36 -40.72
N ASP A 671 27.40 -4.37 -40.16
CA ASP A 671 28.22 -5.35 -40.90
C ASP A 671 27.38 -6.49 -41.48
N LYS A 672 27.86 -7.12 -42.57
CA LYS A 672 27.16 -8.24 -43.22
C LYS A 672 27.23 -9.57 -42.44
N ASN A 673 27.99 -9.64 -41.34
CA ASN A 673 28.17 -10.86 -40.56
C ASN A 673 27.21 -10.91 -39.35
N ALA A 674 25.96 -11.27 -39.62
CA ALA A 674 24.90 -11.34 -38.61
C ALA A 674 25.23 -12.31 -37.45
N GLU A 675 25.86 -13.44 -37.73
CA GLU A 675 26.23 -14.44 -36.71
C GLU A 675 27.20 -13.86 -35.68
N SER A 676 28.21 -13.11 -36.13
CA SER A 676 29.17 -12.47 -35.22
C SER A 676 28.49 -11.41 -34.33
N CYS A 677 27.53 -10.67 -34.86
CA CYS A 677 26.76 -9.68 -34.09
C CYS A 677 25.86 -10.35 -33.04
N LEU A 678 25.18 -11.44 -33.38
CA LEU A 678 24.40 -12.25 -32.41
C LEU A 678 25.31 -12.94 -31.37
N GLY A 679 26.58 -13.20 -31.73
CA GLY A 679 27.61 -13.72 -30.84
C GLY A 679 28.01 -12.78 -29.69
N SER A 680 27.79 -11.46 -29.84
CA SER A 680 28.07 -10.46 -28.79
C SER A 680 27.22 -10.67 -27.53
N ARG A 681 27.67 -10.16 -26.39
CA ARG A 681 26.95 -10.28 -25.10
C ARG A 681 26.70 -8.93 -24.48
N PHE A 682 25.47 -8.68 -24.02
CA PHE A 682 25.20 -7.48 -23.24
C PHE A 682 25.21 -7.74 -21.73
N LYS A 683 25.51 -6.67 -20.99
CA LYS A 683 25.44 -6.60 -19.54
C LYS A 683 24.86 -5.26 -19.13
N ILE A 684 23.92 -5.27 -18.19
CA ILE A 684 23.38 -4.06 -17.55
C ILE A 684 23.61 -4.19 -16.05
N GLU A 685 24.17 -3.17 -15.41
CA GLU A 685 24.46 -3.16 -13.98
C GLU A 685 23.82 -1.94 -13.31
N LEU A 686 23.17 -2.18 -12.18
CA LEU A 686 22.76 -1.14 -11.23
C LEU A 686 23.76 -1.17 -10.08
N LEU A 687 24.53 -0.09 -9.95
CA LEU A 687 25.41 0.14 -8.81
C LEU A 687 24.61 0.94 -7.78
N MET A 688 24.38 0.32 -6.63
CA MET A 688 23.60 0.88 -5.54
C MET A 688 24.48 1.78 -4.66
N GLU A 689 23.88 2.73 -3.94
CA GLU A 689 24.62 3.64 -3.06
C GLU A 689 25.22 2.91 -1.83
N ASP A 690 24.61 1.81 -1.40
CA ASP A 690 25.13 0.94 -0.32
C ASP A 690 26.37 0.10 -0.75
N GLY A 691 26.83 0.25 -1.99
CA GLY A 691 27.95 -0.49 -2.56
C GLY A 691 27.56 -1.82 -3.23
N GLY A 692 26.31 -2.24 -3.14
CA GLY A 692 25.78 -3.41 -3.81
C GLY A 692 25.74 -3.25 -5.34
N THR A 693 25.80 -4.37 -6.06
CA THR A 693 25.62 -4.38 -7.51
C THR A 693 24.59 -5.43 -7.89
N VAL A 694 23.64 -5.06 -8.76
CA VAL A 694 22.66 -5.96 -9.37
C VAL A 694 22.87 -5.97 -10.87
N SER A 695 22.90 -7.15 -11.50
CA SER A 695 23.28 -7.33 -12.89
C SER A 695 22.24 -8.09 -13.71
N ILE A 696 22.04 -7.69 -14.96
CA ILE A 696 21.36 -8.46 -16.00
C ILE A 696 22.43 -8.89 -17.00
N ARG A 697 22.59 -10.21 -17.19
CA ARG A 697 23.64 -10.77 -18.06
C ARG A 697 23.02 -11.65 -19.12
N GLU A 698 23.35 -11.42 -20.38
CA GLU A 698 22.92 -12.31 -21.46
C GLU A 698 23.78 -13.58 -21.46
N ASP A 699 23.14 -14.76 -21.42
CA ASP A 699 23.77 -16.07 -21.66
C ASP A 699 25.13 -16.28 -20.96
N GLN A 700 25.18 -15.92 -19.69
CA GLN A 700 26.28 -16.27 -18.81
C GLN A 700 25.70 -16.89 -17.55
N PRO A 701 26.05 -18.16 -17.24
CA PRO A 701 25.77 -18.71 -15.93
C PRO A 701 26.44 -17.85 -14.85
N ALA A 702 25.86 -17.88 -13.66
CA ALA A 702 26.51 -17.35 -12.47
C ALA A 702 27.64 -18.30 -12.06
N ASP A 703 28.82 -18.16 -12.67
CA ASP A 703 30.00 -18.92 -12.27
C ASP A 703 30.33 -18.61 -10.79
N GLY A 704 30.71 -19.63 -10.01
CA GLY A 704 30.62 -19.72 -8.53
C GLY A 704 31.34 -18.69 -7.65
N HIS A 705 31.79 -17.56 -8.19
CA HIS A 705 32.23 -16.38 -7.46
C HIS A 705 31.56 -15.13 -8.02
N LEU A 706 30.24 -15.02 -7.83
CA LEU A 706 29.52 -13.79 -8.09
C LEU A 706 29.94 -12.72 -7.07
N SER A 707 30.37 -11.56 -7.57
CA SER A 707 30.53 -10.32 -6.79
C SER A 707 29.26 -9.44 -6.79
N SER A 708 28.24 -9.84 -7.55
CA SER A 708 26.97 -9.12 -7.71
C SER A 708 25.79 -10.10 -7.73
N SER A 709 24.61 -9.65 -7.32
CA SER A 709 23.36 -10.39 -7.57
C SER A 709 23.03 -10.30 -9.06
N ALA A 710 22.63 -11.40 -9.70
CA ALA A 710 22.45 -11.40 -11.14
C ALA A 710 21.27 -12.23 -11.65
N TRP A 711 20.62 -11.72 -12.70
CA TRP A 711 19.81 -12.52 -13.61
C TRP A 711 20.65 -12.94 -14.82
N SER A 712 20.41 -14.17 -15.29
CA SER A 712 20.83 -14.62 -16.61
C SER A 712 19.62 -14.59 -17.54
N VAL A 713 19.73 -13.89 -18.67
CA VAL A 713 18.67 -13.81 -19.68
C VAL A 713 19.07 -14.54 -20.96
N PRO A 714 18.11 -15.11 -21.71
CA PRO A 714 18.39 -15.78 -22.98
C PRO A 714 19.11 -14.88 -23.99
N ARG A 715 19.87 -15.50 -24.92
CA ARG A 715 20.46 -14.77 -26.05
C ARG A 715 19.37 -14.16 -26.92
N VAL A 716 19.64 -12.97 -27.45
CA VAL A 716 18.90 -12.44 -28.59
C VAL A 716 19.20 -13.31 -29.81
N GLU A 717 18.16 -13.97 -30.34
CA GLU A 717 18.30 -14.90 -31.49
C GLU A 717 18.22 -14.23 -32.85
N LYS A 718 17.60 -13.03 -32.94
CA LYS A 718 17.35 -12.31 -34.19
C LYS A 718 17.76 -10.86 -34.08
N LEU A 719 18.49 -10.39 -35.10
CA LEU A 719 18.78 -8.96 -35.25
C LEU A 719 17.50 -8.18 -35.53
N ASP A 720 17.55 -6.89 -35.22
CA ASP A 720 16.49 -5.91 -35.49
C ASP A 720 15.13 -6.24 -34.85
N THR A 721 15.10 -7.21 -33.92
CA THR A 721 13.90 -7.64 -33.19
C THR A 721 14.02 -7.25 -31.73
N TRP A 722 12.95 -6.69 -31.17
CA TRP A 722 12.87 -6.41 -29.75
C TRP A 722 12.54 -7.68 -28.96
N VAL A 723 13.32 -7.93 -27.91
CA VAL A 723 13.10 -9.01 -26.94
C VAL A 723 12.82 -8.38 -25.59
N SER A 724 11.67 -8.72 -24.98
CA SER A 724 11.24 -8.15 -23.70
C SER A 724 11.43 -9.14 -22.56
N HIS A 725 12.02 -8.66 -21.47
CA HIS A 725 12.23 -9.40 -20.24
C HIS A 725 11.51 -8.72 -19.09
N THR A 726 10.79 -9.49 -18.27
CA THR A 726 10.29 -9.10 -16.95
C THR A 726 10.89 -10.05 -15.94
N LEU A 727 11.79 -9.55 -15.11
CA LEU A 727 12.71 -10.31 -14.26
C LEU A 727 12.26 -10.21 -12.81
N ASP A 728 11.95 -11.33 -12.19
CA ASP A 728 11.53 -11.44 -10.79
C ASP A 728 12.75 -11.40 -9.86
N VAL A 729 12.73 -10.50 -8.86
CA VAL A 729 13.79 -10.36 -7.85
C VAL A 729 13.95 -11.63 -7.02
N ALA A 730 12.88 -12.41 -6.80
CA ALA A 730 12.97 -13.68 -6.09
C ALA A 730 13.74 -14.77 -6.86
N GLN A 731 14.04 -14.54 -8.14
CA GLN A 731 14.79 -15.46 -9.01
C GLN A 731 16.23 -14.98 -9.29
N LEU A 732 16.70 -13.95 -8.56
CA LEU A 732 18.11 -13.55 -8.62
C LEU A 732 19.02 -14.69 -8.17
N VAL A 733 20.15 -14.83 -8.85
CA VAL A 733 21.26 -15.63 -8.33
C VAL A 733 22.11 -14.74 -7.43
N TRP A 734 22.38 -15.23 -6.22
CA TRP A 734 23.04 -14.46 -5.17
C TRP A 734 24.56 -14.68 -5.15
N PRO A 735 25.37 -13.64 -4.80
CA PRO A 735 26.74 -13.84 -4.38
C PRO A 735 26.80 -14.72 -3.12
N LYS A 736 27.96 -15.35 -2.85
CA LYS A 736 28.12 -16.22 -1.68
C LYS A 736 27.69 -15.49 -0.40
N PHE A 737 26.60 -15.95 0.19
CA PHE A 737 26.07 -15.43 1.44
C PHE A 737 26.92 -15.95 2.62
N ILE A 738 27.27 -15.07 3.55
CA ILE A 738 28.02 -15.40 4.77
C ILE A 738 27.12 -15.02 5.95
N ASP A 739 26.57 -16.03 6.64
CA ASP A 739 25.66 -15.88 7.78
C ASP A 739 26.38 -16.21 9.10
N GLU A 740 27.49 -15.53 9.40
CA GLU A 740 28.32 -15.90 10.57
C GLU A 740 28.71 -14.73 11.49
N SER A 741 28.01 -13.59 11.49
CA SER A 741 28.34 -12.50 12.44
C SER A 741 27.20 -11.52 12.76
N ASP A 742 27.43 -10.68 13.77
CA ASP A 742 26.63 -9.49 14.10
C ASP A 742 26.51 -8.46 12.93
N ASP A 743 27.25 -8.65 11.83
CA ASP A 743 27.24 -7.80 10.61
C ASP A 743 26.48 -8.48 9.45
N TRP A 744 25.33 -9.11 9.75
CA TRP A 744 24.42 -9.64 8.72
C TRP A 744 24.10 -8.56 7.69
N ARG A 745 24.35 -8.85 6.42
CA ARG A 745 23.93 -8.02 5.28
C ARG A 745 23.32 -8.92 4.23
N ARG A 746 22.11 -8.56 3.77
CA ARG A 746 21.52 -9.24 2.61
C ARG A 746 22.42 -9.06 1.38
N PRO A 747 22.35 -10.00 0.43
CA PRO A 747 22.81 -9.75 -0.93
C PRO A 747 22.20 -8.47 -1.55
N PRO A 748 22.88 -7.87 -2.55
CA PRO A 748 22.37 -6.71 -3.27
C PRO A 748 20.99 -6.96 -3.91
N LEU A 749 20.10 -5.97 -3.78
CA LEU A 749 18.76 -5.93 -4.38
C LEU A 749 18.57 -4.61 -5.15
N PRO A 750 17.68 -4.55 -6.14
CA PRO A 750 17.37 -3.31 -6.87
C PRO A 750 16.42 -2.41 -6.04
N ILE A 751 16.79 -2.15 -4.78
CA ILE A 751 16.01 -1.39 -3.78
C ILE A 751 16.94 -0.37 -3.13
N GLY A 752 16.43 0.85 -2.93
CA GLY A 752 17.19 2.00 -2.45
C GLY A 752 17.71 2.86 -3.60
N LYS A 753 18.75 3.64 -3.31
CA LYS A 753 19.29 4.65 -4.23
C LYS A 753 20.24 4.05 -5.24
N VAL A 754 20.04 4.37 -6.52
CA VAL A 754 20.92 3.95 -7.62
C VAL A 754 21.95 5.05 -7.87
N LYS A 755 23.23 4.71 -7.72
CA LYS A 755 24.36 5.60 -7.96
C LYS A 755 24.73 5.67 -9.44
N GLU A 756 24.74 4.53 -10.12
CA GLU A 756 25.13 4.42 -11.53
C GLU A 756 24.40 3.25 -12.19
N VAL A 757 23.96 3.45 -13.43
CA VAL A 757 23.51 2.39 -14.33
C VAL A 757 24.55 2.23 -15.44
N ARG A 758 25.14 1.05 -15.54
CA ARG A 758 26.14 0.74 -16.58
C ARG A 758 25.53 -0.17 -17.63
N VAL A 759 25.65 0.21 -18.89
CA VAL A 759 25.25 -0.60 -20.04
C VAL A 759 26.50 -0.96 -20.81
N SER A 760 26.71 -2.25 -21.07
CA SER A 760 27.91 -2.75 -21.75
C SER A 760 27.56 -3.79 -22.81
N LEU A 761 28.35 -3.82 -23.86
CA LEU A 761 28.30 -4.81 -24.95
C LEU A 761 29.71 -5.33 -25.17
N THR A 762 29.92 -6.63 -25.06
CA THR A 762 31.23 -7.28 -25.16
C THR A 762 31.29 -8.26 -26.33
N ASN A 763 32.52 -8.55 -26.78
CA ASN A 763 32.79 -9.45 -27.91
C ASN A 763 32.01 -9.06 -29.17
N ALA A 764 31.79 -7.77 -29.40
CA ALA A 764 31.01 -7.27 -30.51
C ALA A 764 31.91 -6.85 -31.68
N PRO A 765 31.62 -7.25 -32.93
CA PRO A 765 32.29 -6.67 -34.10
C PRO A 765 31.99 -5.17 -34.21
N ALA A 766 32.81 -4.44 -34.96
CA ALA A 766 32.59 -3.02 -35.19
C ALA A 766 31.21 -2.79 -35.84
N GLY A 767 30.50 -1.74 -35.42
CA GLY A 767 29.17 -1.41 -35.93
C GLY A 767 28.02 -2.24 -35.34
N THR A 768 28.28 -3.08 -34.33
CA THR A 768 27.22 -3.70 -33.55
C THR A 768 26.59 -2.65 -32.65
N THR A 769 25.26 -2.61 -32.58
CA THR A 769 24.52 -1.71 -31.70
C THR A 769 23.59 -2.49 -30.79
N LEU A 770 23.62 -2.18 -29.50
CA LEU A 770 22.61 -2.59 -28.52
C LEU A 770 21.66 -1.42 -28.27
N ASP A 771 20.38 -1.61 -28.54
CA ASP A 771 19.33 -0.70 -28.10
C ASP A 771 18.67 -1.24 -26.82
N VAL A 772 18.38 -0.35 -25.87
CA VAL A 772 17.69 -0.67 -24.61
C VAL A 772 16.53 0.31 -24.42
N GLN A 773 15.33 -0.22 -24.18
CA GLN A 773 14.11 0.57 -23.98
C GLN A 773 13.25 0.01 -22.84
N ASN A 774 12.29 0.81 -22.37
CA ASN A 774 11.34 0.44 -21.32
C ASN A 774 12.00 -0.18 -20.08
N PHE A 775 13.21 0.28 -19.72
CA PHE A 775 13.90 -0.24 -18.55
C PHE A 775 13.31 0.42 -17.30
N ARG A 776 12.58 -0.35 -16.50
CA ARG A 776 11.82 0.16 -15.35
C ARG A 776 11.80 -0.84 -14.20
N ALA A 777 11.80 -0.31 -12.98
CA ALA A 777 11.50 -1.08 -11.79
C ALA A 777 9.99 -1.14 -11.58
N LEU A 778 9.48 -2.32 -11.26
CA LEU A 778 8.08 -2.59 -10.99
C LEU A 778 7.91 -3.07 -9.55
N ARG A 779 6.81 -2.66 -8.93
CA ARG A 779 6.41 -3.11 -7.60
C ARG A 779 4.92 -3.49 -7.62
N PRO A 780 4.49 -4.43 -6.78
CA PRO A 780 3.06 -4.65 -6.57
C PRO A 780 2.43 -3.42 -5.94
N SER A 781 1.28 -3.01 -6.47
CA SER A 781 0.39 -2.02 -5.87
C SER A 781 -0.98 -2.65 -5.71
N GLY A 782 -1.46 -2.77 -4.48
CA GLY A 782 -2.85 -3.16 -4.25
C GLY A 782 -3.82 -1.97 -4.29
N ASN A 783 -3.34 -0.75 -4.51
CA ASN A 783 -4.15 0.46 -4.40
C ASN A 783 -5.02 0.69 -5.65
N GLY A 784 -6.18 1.31 -5.44
CA GLY A 784 -7.08 1.74 -6.51
C GLY A 784 -6.45 2.76 -7.47
N GLN A 785 -7.11 3.02 -8.59
CA GLN A 785 -6.72 4.07 -9.55
C GLN A 785 -7.82 5.13 -9.60
N ALA A 786 -7.44 6.38 -9.91
CA ALA A 786 -8.41 7.42 -10.25
C ALA A 786 -9.38 6.95 -11.35
N ALA A 787 -10.65 7.33 -11.24
CA ALA A 787 -11.70 6.85 -12.15
C ALA A 787 -11.48 7.26 -13.62
N ASP A 788 -10.77 8.35 -13.85
CA ASP A 788 -10.37 8.86 -15.18
C ASP A 788 -9.00 8.34 -15.64
N GLY A 789 -8.35 7.46 -14.87
CA GLY A 789 -7.02 6.91 -15.16
C GLY A 789 -5.87 7.93 -15.03
N THR A 790 -6.15 9.12 -14.52
CA THR A 790 -5.14 10.15 -14.31
C THR A 790 -4.24 9.84 -13.11
N LYS A 791 -3.07 10.49 -13.09
CA LYS A 791 -2.04 10.42 -12.05
C LYS A 791 -1.95 11.75 -11.33
N LEU A 792 -1.26 11.77 -10.20
CA LEU A 792 -0.88 13.01 -9.52
C LEU A 792 0.61 13.29 -9.58
N ILE A 793 0.93 14.56 -9.42
CA ILE A 793 2.28 15.07 -9.25
C ILE A 793 2.31 15.99 -8.04
N ALA A 794 3.22 15.74 -7.11
CA ALA A 794 3.42 16.56 -5.94
C ALA A 794 4.87 16.51 -5.46
N GLY A 795 5.21 17.50 -4.66
CA GLY A 795 6.48 17.57 -3.98
C GLY A 795 6.51 18.75 -3.03
N ARG A 796 7.68 18.95 -2.42
CA ARG A 796 7.93 20.04 -1.49
C ARG A 796 8.99 20.97 -2.03
N VAL A 797 8.79 22.28 -1.89
CA VAL A 797 9.83 23.29 -2.13
C VAL A 797 10.47 23.66 -0.81
N THR A 798 11.79 23.51 -0.75
CA THR A 798 12.60 23.84 0.42
C THR A 798 13.78 24.74 0.07
N LEU A 799 14.34 25.42 1.06
CA LEU A 799 15.55 26.21 0.86
C LEU A 799 16.80 25.32 0.73
N ASP A 800 16.91 24.31 1.59
CA ASP A 800 18.10 23.50 1.82
C ASP A 800 17.79 22.01 2.08
N GLY A 801 16.65 21.55 1.57
CA GLY A 801 16.16 20.19 1.80
C GLY A 801 15.33 20.06 3.08
N SER A 802 15.43 21.03 4.00
CA SER A 802 14.75 20.97 5.30
C SER A 802 13.74 22.09 5.50
N MET A 803 14.10 23.34 5.19
CA MET A 803 13.28 24.50 5.50
C MET A 803 12.21 24.73 4.42
N PRO A 804 10.91 24.60 4.73
CA PRO A 804 9.85 24.79 3.74
C PRO A 804 9.75 26.25 3.30
N VAL A 805 9.38 26.47 2.04
CA VAL A 805 9.21 27.83 1.48
C VAL A 805 7.76 28.02 0.99
N PRO A 806 6.90 28.74 1.73
CA PRO A 806 5.50 28.93 1.37
C PRO A 806 5.31 29.99 0.29
N GLY A 807 4.21 29.91 -0.48
CA GLY A 807 3.83 30.89 -1.49
C GLY A 807 4.68 30.91 -2.76
N VAL A 808 5.59 29.95 -2.93
CA VAL A 808 6.42 29.83 -4.14
C VAL A 808 5.55 29.34 -5.29
N GLN A 809 5.60 30.05 -6.42
CA GLN A 809 4.90 29.60 -7.62
C GLN A 809 5.67 28.43 -8.26
N VAL A 810 4.98 27.30 -8.39
CA VAL A 810 5.45 26.12 -9.10
C VAL A 810 4.68 26.00 -10.41
N ARG A 811 5.38 25.78 -11.51
CA ARG A 811 4.81 25.65 -12.86
C ARG A 811 5.11 24.27 -13.42
N ALA A 812 4.09 23.63 -13.99
CA ALA A 812 4.26 22.41 -14.78
C ALA A 812 3.94 22.70 -16.26
N ALA A 813 4.91 22.44 -17.14
CA ALA A 813 4.76 22.59 -18.58
C ALA A 813 4.68 21.20 -19.23
N THR A 814 3.63 20.96 -20.00
CA THR A 814 3.35 19.63 -20.58
C THR A 814 3.46 19.58 -22.11
N GLY A 815 3.74 20.73 -22.73
CA GLY A 815 3.93 20.89 -24.17
C GLY A 815 4.00 22.38 -24.55
N PRO A 816 4.20 22.70 -25.84
CA PRO A 816 4.22 24.08 -26.32
C PRO A 816 2.91 24.81 -25.96
N GLY A 817 3.01 25.85 -25.14
CA GLY A 817 1.87 26.71 -24.78
C GLY A 817 0.96 26.19 -23.66
N HIS A 818 1.13 24.96 -23.17
CA HIS A 818 0.34 24.44 -22.03
C HIS A 818 1.16 24.47 -20.74
N VAL A 819 0.84 25.43 -19.88
CA VAL A 819 1.47 25.62 -18.58
C VAL A 819 0.39 25.76 -17.52
N ILE A 820 0.42 24.89 -16.52
CA ILE A 820 -0.39 25.01 -15.31
C ILE A 820 0.50 25.50 -14.17
N SER A 821 -0.07 26.23 -13.22
CA SER A 821 0.66 26.79 -12.09
C SER A 821 -0.11 26.56 -10.79
N THR A 822 0.64 26.36 -9.71
CA THR A 822 0.14 26.31 -8.33
C THR A 822 1.10 27.08 -7.42
N ALA A 823 0.72 27.29 -6.17
CA ALA A 823 1.58 27.89 -5.16
C ALA A 823 1.81 26.89 -4.02
N THR A 824 2.97 26.94 -3.40
CA THR A 824 3.25 26.11 -2.22
C THR A 824 2.42 26.56 -1.03
N ASP A 825 1.93 25.59 -0.26
CA ASP A 825 1.22 25.84 0.99
C ASP A 825 2.19 26.27 2.11
N GLN A 826 1.67 26.43 3.34
CA GLN A 826 2.46 26.84 4.51
C GLN A 826 3.63 25.88 4.84
N ASP A 827 3.55 24.62 4.43
CA ASP A 827 4.57 23.59 4.66
C ASP A 827 5.46 23.36 3.42
N GLY A 828 5.33 24.21 2.40
CA GLY A 828 6.11 24.17 1.18
C GLY A 828 5.60 23.18 0.13
N TYR A 829 4.44 22.56 0.31
CA TYR A 829 3.94 21.53 -0.61
C TYR A 829 3.21 22.13 -1.79
N TYR A 830 3.45 21.56 -2.97
CA TYR A 830 2.72 21.85 -4.20
C TYR A 830 2.12 20.56 -4.77
N PHE A 831 1.06 20.70 -5.56
CA PHE A 831 0.31 19.57 -6.09
C PHE A 831 -0.37 19.92 -7.41
N PHE A 832 -0.30 19.00 -8.37
CA PHE A 832 -1.01 19.03 -9.64
C PHE A 832 -1.86 17.75 -9.77
N PRO A 833 -3.18 17.84 -9.54
CA PRO A 833 -4.07 16.71 -9.71
C PRO A 833 -4.26 16.35 -11.19
N ARG A 834 -4.76 15.15 -11.44
CA ARG A 834 -5.36 14.73 -12.71
C ARG A 834 -4.45 14.89 -13.94
N GLN A 835 -3.20 14.53 -13.79
CA GLN A 835 -2.21 14.52 -14.87
C GLN A 835 -2.38 13.27 -15.75
N PRO A 836 -2.42 13.37 -17.08
CA PRO A 836 -2.51 12.21 -17.95
C PRO A 836 -1.34 11.22 -17.77
N ASN A 837 -1.67 9.93 -17.73
CA ASN A 837 -0.68 8.86 -17.73
C ASN A 837 0.13 8.86 -19.05
N GLY A 838 1.44 8.65 -18.96
CA GLY A 838 2.41 8.70 -20.06
C GLY A 838 2.85 10.11 -20.48
N GLN A 839 2.33 11.18 -19.87
CA GLN A 839 2.70 12.54 -20.24
C GLN A 839 4.13 12.88 -19.78
N ILE A 840 4.89 13.60 -20.60
CA ILE A 840 6.18 14.16 -20.19
C ILE A 840 5.97 15.61 -19.75
N VAL A 841 6.40 15.91 -18.52
CA VAL A 841 6.22 17.24 -17.92
C VAL A 841 7.55 17.83 -17.48
N SER A 842 7.66 19.16 -17.49
CA SER A 842 8.75 19.89 -16.84
C SER A 842 8.19 20.73 -15.70
N ILE A 843 8.65 20.43 -14.49
CA ILE A 843 8.21 21.10 -13.26
C ILE A 843 9.31 22.04 -12.80
N ARG A 844 8.95 23.27 -12.44
CA ARG A 844 9.92 24.24 -11.92
C ARG A 844 9.33 25.18 -10.89
N ALA A 845 10.11 25.48 -9.87
CA ALA A 845 9.87 26.58 -8.94
C ALA A 845 10.63 27.83 -9.42
N GLN A 846 10.01 29.01 -9.28
CA GLN A 846 10.63 30.27 -9.67
C GLN A 846 11.05 31.07 -8.43
N LEU A 847 12.34 31.44 -8.35
CA LEU A 847 12.88 32.33 -7.32
C LEU A 847 13.59 33.50 -8.00
N GLY A 848 12.92 34.65 -8.08
CA GLY A 848 13.41 35.81 -8.84
C GLY A 848 13.65 35.46 -10.31
N SER A 849 14.91 35.55 -10.75
CA SER A 849 15.36 35.17 -12.09
C SER A 849 15.86 33.73 -12.20
N ARG A 850 15.84 32.91 -11.13
CA ARG A 850 16.29 31.51 -11.18
C ARG A 850 15.11 30.55 -11.35
N GLN A 851 15.33 29.45 -12.08
CA GLN A 851 14.40 28.33 -12.22
C GLN A 851 15.05 27.09 -11.59
N CYS A 852 14.36 26.48 -10.63
CA CYS A 852 14.83 25.28 -9.95
C CYS A 852 13.92 24.09 -10.28
N PHE A 853 14.49 22.92 -10.47
CA PHE A 853 13.83 21.70 -10.92
C PHE A 853 13.86 20.61 -9.83
N PRO A 854 12.99 19.58 -9.91
CA PRO A 854 13.05 18.43 -9.03
C PRO A 854 14.39 17.68 -9.13
N TRP A 855 14.81 17.04 -8.03
CA TRP A 855 16.05 16.24 -8.00
C TRP A 855 16.07 15.07 -8.99
N GLN A 856 14.90 14.54 -9.34
CA GLN A 856 14.74 13.43 -10.29
C GLN A 856 14.97 13.87 -11.75
N GLY A 857 15.00 15.18 -12.03
CA GLY A 857 15.26 15.69 -13.37
C GLY A 857 14.41 16.91 -13.76
N ARG A 858 14.82 17.56 -14.86
CA ARG A 858 14.12 18.70 -15.48
C ARG A 858 12.83 18.31 -16.17
N ARG A 859 12.78 17.06 -16.64
CA ARG A 859 11.64 16.45 -17.33
C ARG A 859 11.37 15.09 -16.73
N ILE A 860 10.08 14.77 -16.58
CA ILE A 860 9.62 13.58 -15.87
C ILE A 860 8.52 12.92 -16.71
N GLU A 861 8.61 11.60 -16.86
CA GLU A 861 7.56 10.77 -17.48
C GLU A 861 6.55 10.35 -16.40
N ILE A 862 5.32 10.83 -16.51
CA ILE A 862 4.26 10.56 -15.54
C ILE A 862 3.66 9.21 -15.81
N SER A 863 4.16 8.19 -15.11
CA SER A 863 3.71 6.79 -15.27
C SER A 863 3.12 6.20 -13.99
N LYS A 864 3.36 6.84 -12.85
CA LYS A 864 2.78 6.54 -11.54
C LYS A 864 2.41 7.84 -10.83
N ASP A 865 1.75 7.72 -9.69
CA ASP A 865 1.59 8.87 -8.77
C ASP A 865 2.94 9.21 -8.16
N GLU A 866 3.31 10.48 -8.23
CA GLU A 866 4.60 10.98 -7.73
C GLU A 866 4.35 12.00 -6.61
N ALA A 867 4.76 11.67 -5.37
CA ALA A 867 4.59 12.55 -4.20
C ALA A 867 5.92 13.06 -3.62
N GLU A 868 7.04 12.81 -4.30
CA GLU A 868 8.40 13.12 -3.83
C GLU A 868 9.21 13.93 -4.85
N LEU A 869 8.55 14.72 -5.69
CA LEU A 869 9.24 15.60 -6.66
C LEU A 869 9.69 16.90 -5.99
N ASP A 870 10.52 16.76 -4.96
CA ASP A 870 10.99 17.88 -4.16
C ASP A 870 11.96 18.79 -4.95
N ILE A 871 11.87 20.10 -4.67
CA ILE A 871 12.69 21.14 -5.29
C ILE A 871 13.44 21.90 -4.20
N GLU A 872 14.75 21.97 -4.33
CA GLU A 872 15.59 22.82 -3.48
C GLU A 872 15.94 24.12 -4.19
N LEU A 873 15.81 25.25 -3.49
CA LEU A 873 16.17 26.56 -4.04
C LEU A 873 17.66 26.92 -3.83
N GLY A 874 18.32 26.25 -2.88
CA GLY A 874 19.68 26.53 -2.43
C GLY A 874 19.77 27.73 -1.48
N GLN A 875 20.87 27.84 -0.73
CA GLN A 875 21.08 28.84 0.35
C GLN A 875 21.15 30.32 -0.10
N SER A 876 20.79 30.68 -1.34
CA SER A 876 20.94 32.05 -1.85
C SER A 876 19.80 32.98 -1.40
N LEU A 877 19.71 33.26 -0.10
CA LEU A 877 18.97 34.41 0.41
C LEU A 877 19.88 35.54 0.91
N GLN A 878 21.20 35.37 0.93
CA GLN A 878 22.15 36.46 1.20
C GLN A 878 23.57 36.22 0.66
N LEU A 879 24.11 37.27 0.03
CA LEU A 879 25.54 37.61 -0.23
C LEU A 879 26.24 37.20 -1.53
N ALA A 880 26.74 38.24 -2.18
CA ALA A 880 27.75 38.24 -3.23
C ALA A 880 29.10 37.71 -2.71
N ARG A 881 29.62 36.65 -3.35
CA ARG A 881 31.04 36.47 -3.75
C ARG A 881 31.19 35.17 -4.54
N PRO A 882 32.06 35.12 -5.56
CA PRO A 882 32.33 33.89 -6.28
C PRO A 882 33.39 33.08 -5.52
N ALA A 883 33.13 31.80 -5.28
CA ALA A 883 34.19 30.86 -4.88
C ALA A 883 34.01 29.54 -5.62
N SER A 884 35.11 29.15 -6.24
CA SER A 884 35.37 27.93 -6.99
C SER A 884 35.28 26.67 -6.14
N GLY A 885 34.66 25.62 -6.69
CA GLY A 885 34.85 24.24 -6.25
C GLY A 885 33.55 23.45 -6.18
N THR A 886 33.40 22.49 -7.11
CA THR A 886 32.39 21.40 -7.17
C THR A 886 30.96 21.79 -6.79
N ALA A 887 30.17 22.09 -7.82
CA ALA A 887 28.74 22.29 -7.71
C ALA A 887 28.07 21.09 -7.02
N GLY A 888 27.43 21.33 -5.87
CA GLY A 888 26.57 20.35 -5.22
C GLY A 888 25.36 19.99 -6.10
N LEU A 889 24.68 18.89 -5.80
CA LEU A 889 23.48 18.44 -6.53
C LEU A 889 22.42 19.56 -6.64
N ALA A 890 22.28 20.40 -5.62
CA ALA A 890 21.39 21.57 -5.63
C ALA A 890 21.77 22.64 -6.68
N GLU A 891 23.06 22.84 -6.97
CA GLU A 891 23.50 23.78 -8.01
C GLU A 891 23.25 23.24 -9.42
N GLN A 892 23.24 21.91 -9.63
CA GLN A 892 22.88 21.31 -10.91
C GLN A 892 21.38 21.45 -11.24
N ALA A 893 20.54 21.58 -10.21
CA ALA A 893 19.09 21.64 -10.33
C ALA A 893 18.52 23.06 -10.50
N CYS A 894 19.32 24.13 -10.36
CA CYS A 894 18.85 25.51 -10.50
C CYS A 894 19.63 26.28 -11.58
N GLU A 895 18.93 26.86 -12.55
CA GLU A 895 19.51 27.62 -13.66
C GLU A 895 19.04 29.09 -13.65
N ALA A 896 19.81 29.98 -14.29
CA ALA A 896 19.34 31.33 -14.59
C ALA A 896 18.25 31.28 -15.66
N ALA A 897 17.13 31.97 -15.44
CA ALA A 897 16.08 32.11 -16.43
C ALA A 897 16.64 32.83 -17.67
N PRO A 898 16.32 32.36 -18.88
CA PRO A 898 16.71 33.06 -20.10
C PRO A 898 16.16 34.50 -20.05
N GLY A 899 17.07 35.47 -20.11
CA GLY A 899 16.73 36.88 -20.06
C GLY A 899 15.75 37.24 -21.17
N VAL A 900 14.63 37.84 -20.80
CA VAL A 900 13.75 38.52 -21.75
C VAL A 900 14.57 39.67 -22.32
N VAL A 901 15.15 39.48 -23.50
CA VAL A 901 15.72 40.57 -24.28
C VAL A 901 14.55 41.47 -24.66
N ALA A 902 14.37 42.55 -23.91
CA ALA A 902 13.54 43.66 -24.35
C ALA A 902 14.17 44.20 -25.64
N GLN A 903 13.54 43.91 -26.78
CA GLN A 903 13.77 44.69 -27.99
C GLN A 903 13.18 46.08 -27.74
N GLN A 904 14.02 47.00 -27.26
CA GLN A 904 13.79 48.43 -27.42
C GLN A 904 14.18 48.80 -28.86
N GLN A 905 13.21 49.27 -29.63
CA GLN A 905 13.46 50.24 -30.71
C GLN A 905 13.63 51.62 -30.09
#